data_AF-A0A963E225-F1
#
_entry.id   AF-A0A963E225-F1
#
_cell.length_a   1.000
_cell.length_b   1.000
_cell.length_c   1.000
_cell.angle_alpha   90.00
_cell.angle_beta   90.00
_cell.angle_gamma   90.00
#
_symmetry.space_group_name_H-M   'P 1'
#
loop_
_entity.id
_entity.type
_entity.pdbx_description
1 polymer ?
#
loop_
_entity_poly.entity_id
_entity_poly.type
_entity_poly.pdbx_seq_one_letter_code
_entity_poly.pdbx_strand_id
1 'polypeptide(L)'
;MIGCPYPGLRPFARDESSIFFGREEQVDQLLDKLAENHFIAVLGMSGSGKSSLVRAGLLAALDGGFMAGAGARWSVAELRPGDRPFNRLASSLIRDTGWQNAPGVAPVVDDDPPREADSRPAVAAPQAAAASEPAAVDVAIVALERELRRGSMALNWRLGVCPLPEGTRLLLLVDQFEELFRYRRTADADAAAFVALLLGAAAHPSVYVVITMRSEFLGDCALYPELPEAINRGVFLTPALSPEQTADAIQLPARLLGGEVEADLVRHLLQEAKGERDQLPLLQHALTRLWDMDPDDRRLTLGRLRQLGGLRQALEDHVEEAFSELNAKQQRIAEILFRSLTERGPEERDTRRPVSVGEVADLAEVEGAEVAAIVEVFRRPGRCFLMPPAGATLDRLAVIDIAHEALIRQWRRLRDWTADEGGRAELYQRLAAAAGRWQQGQGAVWIDPDLEYALQWRDRTQPNRHWAARYGADFSLAMAFLDASHEQREARRRERAAQRVRALRRARTSALLASLGLLIVAGIAAWGWFERQHALATEQLRTLELFDSGLTHSALLSRIEDYAAAKQILATTFDLDRQIPQPRRMARDLLLAYTQILGAAPAQTYEGPGPPLSQAVVSPDGSLVAACGERGTLVLFAAESGAMVYRIEGHDPRHQLRDCVFHPGGDWLASAGDDGRIMLWSLPGEGKGPLPARQWQAPAEVMALAVSPDGRLLASGGVDKAVTLWDPRSGKPLRILEGHSDRISEVTGLAFSPDGKLLASASHDGTARLWDLASAREIARFEAHRAAVKSVAFSDDSRLLATGGDDKRVILWDIERRTALRVFSGHGNMIYGLAFAKRSDEANAAPLLIAGGFDRSLRVWDTDSGVTVRLLQGHTAAVNGIEIRDGRLYSASSDGTVRRWDLSLPGQRLLAVGGEPASAAISPDGRLVAVGFAAGDLHLYSLPDLSLLHMEAKAHGEDLQRLAFSSDGSLLASGGFDGIARLWRIVPGGGLQLSQTLRGHTDAIHAVAFSPDGRLLATAGYDGRIGLFDTASGAGRFIQSTRGQVLSIAFDPSGTRLYSADRDDGSIREWDIAGQPPALLRAIPAARDLLLWAELNQAGSEIAAVGRDYTVAILATADGQVQKVLPRHENAVFKARFLPGNGPLATVSVDATVRFWDLQTNSELFALHLPTNQGLPTPLWDFDLRCTPTGCWLAVPLTRGKLALYDFGSLGGQDR
;
A
#
# COMPACT_ATOMS: atom_id res chain seq x y z
N MET A 1 -16.09 -2.58 -44.82
CA MET A 1 -16.81 -1.37 -45.26
C MET A 1 -17.68 -0.91 -44.11
N ILE A 2 -17.41 0.28 -43.56
CA ILE A 2 -18.20 0.84 -42.45
C ILE A 2 -19.51 1.40 -43.06
N GLY A 3 -20.66 0.85 -42.65
CA GLY A 3 -21.96 1.22 -43.22
C GLY A 3 -22.55 2.52 -42.64
N CYS A 4 -22.31 2.79 -41.35
CA CYS A 4 -22.75 4.00 -40.64
C CYS A 4 -21.56 4.60 -39.87
N PRO A 5 -21.35 5.94 -39.93
CA PRO A 5 -20.21 6.58 -39.28
C PRO A 5 -20.38 6.78 -37.77
N TYR A 6 -21.56 6.46 -37.21
CA TYR A 6 -21.85 6.64 -35.79
C TYR A 6 -22.15 5.29 -35.12
N PRO A 7 -21.45 4.92 -34.03
CA PRO A 7 -21.61 3.62 -33.40
C PRO A 7 -22.87 3.42 -32.52
N GLY A 8 -23.83 4.37 -32.50
CA GLY A 8 -25.01 4.28 -31.63
C GLY A 8 -24.70 4.48 -30.14
N LEU A 9 -25.14 3.57 -29.26
CA LEU A 9 -24.93 3.70 -27.80
C LEU A 9 -23.63 3.05 -27.29
N ARG A 10 -22.92 2.29 -28.13
CA ARG A 10 -21.64 1.68 -27.74
C ARG A 10 -20.48 2.66 -27.90
N PRO A 11 -19.40 2.49 -27.12
CA PRO A 11 -18.16 3.23 -27.37
C PRO A 11 -17.56 2.89 -28.73
N PHE A 12 -16.73 3.80 -29.26
CA PHE A 12 -15.91 3.53 -30.44
C PHE A 12 -14.90 2.43 -30.13
N ALA A 13 -14.70 1.53 -31.09
CA ALA A 13 -13.73 0.45 -31.04
C ALA A 13 -12.36 0.93 -31.55
N ARG A 14 -11.32 0.13 -31.29
CA ARG A 14 -9.92 0.45 -31.64
C ARG A 14 -9.71 0.62 -33.15
N ASP A 15 -10.43 -0.14 -33.97
CA ASP A 15 -10.38 -0.11 -35.44
C ASP A 15 -11.22 1.03 -36.05
N GLU A 16 -11.93 1.80 -35.24
CA GLU A 16 -12.81 2.90 -35.67
C GLU A 16 -12.16 4.29 -35.51
N SER A 17 -10.84 4.34 -35.34
CA SER A 17 -10.09 5.61 -35.16
C SER A 17 -10.27 6.58 -36.34
N SER A 18 -10.43 6.06 -37.57
CA SER A 18 -10.63 6.90 -38.76
C SER A 18 -11.95 7.69 -38.77
N ILE A 19 -12.92 7.29 -37.95
CA ILE A 19 -14.22 7.96 -37.81
C ILE A 19 -14.39 8.63 -36.43
N PHE A 20 -13.33 8.68 -35.62
CA PHE A 20 -13.32 9.28 -34.29
C PHE A 20 -12.66 10.65 -34.31
N PHE A 21 -13.46 11.72 -34.22
CA PHE A 21 -13.01 13.12 -34.34
C PHE A 21 -13.34 13.97 -33.11
N GLY A 22 -12.65 15.10 -32.95
CA GLY A 22 -12.93 16.12 -31.92
C GLY A 22 -12.27 15.84 -30.56
N ARG A 23 -11.32 14.91 -30.50
CA ARG A 23 -10.61 14.48 -29.29
C ARG A 23 -9.08 14.45 -29.45
N GLU A 24 -8.57 14.96 -30.56
CA GLU A 24 -7.16 14.92 -30.96
C GLU A 24 -6.27 15.53 -29.86
N GLU A 25 -6.60 16.73 -29.38
CA GLU A 25 -5.86 17.40 -28.30
C GLU A 25 -5.86 16.59 -26.99
N GLN A 26 -6.96 15.91 -26.67
CA GLN A 26 -7.04 15.09 -25.45
C GLN A 26 -6.28 13.78 -25.59
N VAL A 27 -6.16 13.24 -26.80
CA VAL A 27 -5.30 12.08 -27.07
C VAL A 27 -3.84 12.46 -26.89
N ASP A 28 -3.41 13.62 -27.41
CA ASP A 28 -2.05 14.12 -27.25
C ASP A 28 -1.69 14.34 -25.77
N GLN A 29 -2.56 15.01 -25.01
CA GLN A 29 -2.36 15.21 -23.56
C GLN A 29 -2.29 13.89 -22.78
N LEU A 30 -3.04 12.87 -23.22
CA LEU A 30 -3.04 11.56 -22.58
C LEU A 30 -1.75 10.79 -22.89
N LEU A 31 -1.21 10.92 -24.11
CA LEU A 31 0.09 10.38 -24.51
C LEU A 31 1.24 11.03 -23.74
N ASP A 32 1.23 12.37 -23.59
CA ASP A 32 2.24 13.08 -22.80
C ASP A 32 2.24 12.61 -21.34
N LYS A 33 1.06 12.47 -20.75
CA LYS A 33 0.93 11.91 -19.39
C LYS A 33 1.39 10.46 -19.30
N LEU A 34 1.20 9.66 -20.35
CA LEU A 34 1.64 8.26 -20.40
C LEU A 34 3.15 8.15 -20.57
N ALA A 35 3.78 9.14 -21.19
CA ALA A 35 5.25 9.24 -21.24
C ALA A 35 5.86 9.56 -19.86
N GLU A 36 5.16 10.36 -19.04
CA GLU A 36 5.61 10.75 -17.70
C GLU A 36 5.26 9.71 -16.62
N ASN A 37 4.18 8.94 -16.79
CA ASN A 37 3.62 8.06 -15.76
C ASN A 37 3.27 6.67 -16.30
N HIS A 38 3.62 5.63 -15.53
CA HIS A 38 3.28 4.24 -15.82
C HIS A 38 1.87 3.82 -15.34
N PHE A 39 1.22 4.65 -14.55
CA PHE A 39 -0.16 4.46 -14.08
C PHE A 39 -0.98 5.71 -14.40
N ILE A 40 -2.08 5.55 -15.15
CA ILE A 40 -2.99 6.64 -15.48
C ILE A 40 -4.42 6.29 -15.11
N ALA A 41 -5.11 7.24 -14.48
CA ALA A 41 -6.52 7.17 -14.20
C ALA A 41 -7.29 8.15 -15.10
N VAL A 42 -8.02 7.61 -16.08
CA VAL A 42 -8.91 8.38 -16.96
C VAL A 42 -10.29 8.48 -16.31
N LEU A 43 -10.56 9.65 -15.73
CA LEU A 43 -11.76 9.92 -14.95
C LEU A 43 -12.71 10.85 -15.69
N GLY A 44 -14.00 10.75 -15.38
CA GLY A 44 -15.02 11.64 -15.95
C GLY A 44 -16.42 11.14 -15.70
N MET A 45 -17.41 12.02 -15.91
CA MET A 45 -18.83 11.68 -15.75
C MET A 45 -19.24 10.52 -16.66
N SER A 46 -20.32 9.81 -16.28
CA SER A 46 -20.95 8.82 -17.18
C SER A 46 -21.28 9.47 -18.53
N GLY A 47 -21.07 8.77 -19.64
CA GLY A 47 -21.32 9.31 -20.98
C GLY A 47 -20.33 10.37 -21.51
N SER A 48 -19.23 10.70 -20.80
CA SER A 48 -18.23 11.68 -21.28
C SER A 48 -17.32 11.18 -22.42
N GLY A 49 -17.41 9.90 -22.80
CA GLY A 49 -16.63 9.29 -23.87
C GLY A 49 -15.29 8.68 -23.45
N LYS A 50 -15.05 8.40 -22.16
CA LYS A 50 -13.79 7.82 -21.63
C LYS A 50 -13.32 6.58 -22.39
N SER A 51 -14.17 5.56 -22.51
CA SER A 51 -13.79 4.31 -23.17
C SER A 51 -13.52 4.51 -24.66
N SER A 52 -14.24 5.42 -25.33
CA SER A 52 -13.96 5.80 -26.73
C SER A 52 -12.61 6.54 -26.86
N LEU A 53 -12.33 7.49 -25.96
CA LEU A 53 -11.06 8.23 -25.93
C LEU A 53 -9.86 7.28 -25.77
N VAL A 54 -9.97 6.29 -24.88
CA VAL A 54 -8.88 5.34 -24.67
C VAL A 54 -8.78 4.32 -25.80
N ARG A 55 -9.89 3.73 -26.27
CA ARG A 55 -9.85 2.67 -27.30
C ARG A 55 -9.56 3.22 -28.70
N ALA A 56 -10.35 4.19 -29.17
CA ALA A 56 -10.24 4.72 -30.54
C ALA A 56 -9.24 5.88 -30.66
N GLY A 57 -8.89 6.52 -29.53
CA GLY A 57 -7.86 7.56 -29.46
C GLY A 57 -6.51 7.01 -29.03
N LEU A 58 -6.32 6.74 -27.74
CA LEU A 58 -5.03 6.34 -27.17
C LEU A 58 -4.45 5.08 -27.81
N LEU A 59 -5.19 3.95 -27.83
CA LEU A 59 -4.66 2.70 -28.38
C LEU A 59 -4.34 2.82 -29.87
N ALA A 60 -5.19 3.53 -30.64
CA ALA A 60 -4.95 3.76 -32.05
C ALA A 60 -3.71 4.64 -32.31
N ALA A 61 -3.45 5.64 -31.45
CA ALA A 61 -2.24 6.46 -31.54
C ALA A 61 -0.97 5.67 -31.20
N LEU A 62 -1.03 4.78 -30.20
CA LEU A 62 0.06 3.86 -29.87
C LEU A 62 0.37 2.89 -31.02
N ASP A 63 -0.67 2.38 -31.71
CA ASP A 63 -0.52 1.56 -32.92
C ASP A 63 0.06 2.35 -34.10
N GLY A 64 -0.26 3.64 -34.18
CA GLY A 64 0.27 4.58 -35.17
C GLY A 64 1.75 4.94 -34.99
N GLY A 65 2.42 4.42 -33.95
CA GLY A 65 3.85 4.62 -33.69
C GLY A 65 4.20 5.86 -32.87
N PHE A 66 3.21 6.55 -32.29
CA PHE A 66 3.47 7.58 -31.27
C PHE A 66 4.06 6.92 -30.00
N MET A 67 5.02 7.59 -29.35
CA MET A 67 5.88 7.04 -28.29
C MET A 67 6.90 5.96 -28.73
N ALA A 68 7.38 5.97 -30.00
CA ALA A 68 8.43 5.05 -30.47
C ALA A 68 9.73 5.05 -29.63
N GLY A 69 10.04 6.16 -28.93
CA GLY A 69 11.18 6.25 -28.00
C GLY A 69 11.00 5.48 -26.68
N ALA A 70 9.75 5.16 -26.29
CA ALA A 70 9.45 4.31 -25.14
C ALA A 70 9.45 2.82 -25.52
N GLY A 71 9.21 2.47 -26.78
CA GLY A 71 9.24 1.11 -27.34
C GLY A 71 8.63 1.09 -28.75
N ALA A 72 9.07 0.16 -29.60
CA ALA A 72 8.62 0.10 -31.00
C ALA A 72 7.34 -0.72 -31.21
N ARG A 73 6.88 -1.47 -30.19
CA ARG A 73 5.70 -2.35 -30.26
C ARG A 73 4.90 -2.33 -28.95
N TRP A 74 3.58 -2.26 -29.05
CA TRP A 74 2.67 -2.29 -27.91
C TRP A 74 1.86 -3.59 -27.90
N SER A 75 1.82 -4.24 -26.74
CA SER A 75 0.98 -5.39 -26.44
C SER A 75 -0.10 -4.96 -25.46
N VAL A 76 -1.38 -5.09 -25.82
CA VAL A 76 -2.49 -4.51 -25.05
C VAL A 76 -3.36 -5.64 -24.49
N ALA A 77 -3.51 -5.67 -23.16
CA ALA A 77 -4.46 -6.53 -22.47
C ALA A 77 -5.66 -5.68 -22.02
N GLU A 78 -6.80 -5.86 -22.69
CA GLU A 78 -8.03 -5.14 -22.40
C GLU A 78 -8.99 -5.99 -21.56
N LEU A 79 -9.42 -5.47 -20.41
CA LEU A 79 -10.35 -6.18 -19.54
C LEU A 79 -11.37 -5.26 -18.86
N ARG A 80 -12.48 -5.89 -18.45
CA ARG A 80 -13.41 -5.38 -17.44
C ARG A 80 -13.34 -6.28 -16.21
N PRO A 81 -13.14 -5.74 -15.00
CA PRO A 81 -12.89 -6.56 -13.81
C PRO A 81 -14.00 -7.55 -13.45
N GLY A 82 -15.27 -7.13 -13.50
CA GLY A 82 -16.40 -7.96 -13.09
C GLY A 82 -16.28 -8.51 -11.66
N ASP A 83 -16.89 -9.70 -11.46
CA ASP A 83 -16.86 -10.48 -10.23
C ASP A 83 -15.63 -11.41 -10.09
N ARG A 84 -14.82 -11.54 -11.16
CA ARG A 84 -13.63 -12.41 -11.23
C ARG A 84 -12.43 -11.70 -11.87
N PRO A 85 -11.86 -10.67 -11.23
CA PRO A 85 -10.89 -9.78 -11.87
C PRO A 85 -9.59 -10.47 -12.30
N PHE A 86 -9.06 -11.41 -11.50
CA PHE A 86 -7.86 -12.17 -11.85
C PHE A 86 -8.06 -13.08 -13.06
N ASN A 87 -9.24 -13.73 -13.16
CA ASN A 87 -9.58 -14.57 -14.30
C ASN A 87 -9.67 -13.74 -15.59
N ARG A 88 -10.28 -12.54 -15.51
CA ARG A 88 -10.40 -11.61 -16.64
C ARG A 88 -9.04 -11.12 -17.11
N LEU A 89 -8.14 -10.80 -16.17
CA LEU A 89 -6.77 -10.41 -16.49
C LEU A 89 -5.98 -11.56 -17.14
N ALA A 90 -6.03 -12.76 -16.57
CA ALA A 90 -5.37 -13.93 -17.13
C ALA A 90 -5.88 -14.26 -18.54
N SER A 91 -7.20 -14.19 -18.73
CA SER A 91 -7.84 -14.39 -20.03
C SER A 91 -7.40 -13.35 -21.06
N SER A 92 -7.38 -12.07 -20.70
CA SER A 92 -6.95 -10.99 -21.60
C SER A 92 -5.46 -11.09 -21.95
N LEU A 93 -4.59 -11.39 -20.97
CA LEU A 93 -3.18 -11.63 -21.24
C LEU A 93 -2.99 -12.79 -22.23
N ILE A 94 -3.68 -13.91 -22.04
CA ILE A 94 -3.52 -15.08 -22.91
C ILE A 94 -4.13 -14.87 -24.31
N ARG A 95 -5.30 -14.24 -24.40
CA ARG A 95 -6.08 -14.12 -25.64
C ARG A 95 -5.70 -12.90 -26.48
N ASP A 96 -5.44 -11.75 -25.84
CA ASP A 96 -5.25 -10.47 -26.55
C ASP A 96 -3.78 -10.19 -26.86
N THR A 97 -2.85 -10.74 -26.05
CA THR A 97 -1.40 -10.52 -26.24
C THR A 97 -0.68 -11.69 -26.92
N GLY A 98 -1.35 -12.82 -27.12
CA GLY A 98 -0.73 -14.03 -27.70
C GLY A 98 0.34 -14.66 -26.81
N TRP A 99 0.29 -14.43 -25.48
CA TRP A 99 1.24 -14.94 -24.48
C TRP A 99 1.31 -16.48 -24.34
N GLN A 100 0.62 -17.23 -25.21
CA GLN A 100 0.58 -18.70 -25.24
C GLN A 100 1.91 -19.36 -25.66
N ASN A 101 2.79 -18.64 -26.38
CA ASN A 101 3.94 -19.24 -27.08
C ASN A 101 5.33 -18.93 -26.48
N ALA A 102 5.43 -18.55 -25.21
CA ALA A 102 6.72 -18.52 -24.54
C ALA A 102 7.15 -19.96 -24.14
N PRO A 103 8.39 -20.39 -24.40
CA PRO A 103 8.84 -21.74 -24.09
C PRO A 103 8.76 -21.97 -22.57
N GLY A 104 7.94 -22.93 -22.15
CA GLY A 104 7.70 -23.21 -20.72
C GLY A 104 6.25 -23.54 -20.36
N VAL A 105 5.30 -23.52 -21.30
CA VAL A 105 3.96 -24.10 -21.09
C VAL A 105 4.02 -25.62 -21.27
N ALA A 106 4.79 -26.28 -20.42
CA ALA A 106 4.48 -27.65 -20.03
C ALA A 106 3.76 -27.56 -18.67
N PRO A 107 2.74 -28.39 -18.40
CA PRO A 107 2.33 -28.59 -17.02
C PRO A 107 3.59 -28.97 -16.24
N VAL A 108 3.82 -28.33 -15.09
CA VAL A 108 4.84 -28.77 -14.13
C VAL A 108 4.49 -30.21 -13.79
N VAL A 109 5.17 -31.15 -14.45
CA VAL A 109 5.36 -32.50 -13.94
C VAL A 109 6.46 -32.31 -12.91
N ASP A 110 6.18 -32.71 -11.66
CA ASP A 110 7.17 -32.76 -10.59
C ASP A 110 8.47 -33.40 -11.10
N ASP A 111 9.55 -32.61 -11.16
CA ASP A 111 10.91 -33.10 -11.32
C ASP A 111 11.37 -33.68 -9.98
N ASP A 112 10.88 -34.87 -9.65
CA ASP A 112 11.53 -35.76 -8.69
C ASP A 112 12.45 -36.71 -9.48
N PRO A 113 13.74 -36.87 -9.11
CA PRO A 113 14.60 -37.83 -9.78
C PRO A 113 14.09 -39.26 -9.50
N PRO A 114 14.00 -40.14 -10.51
CA PRO A 114 13.46 -41.47 -10.31
C PRO A 114 14.41 -42.31 -9.45
N ARG A 115 13.97 -42.71 -8.26
CA ARG A 115 14.57 -43.82 -7.53
C ARG A 115 14.10 -45.14 -8.13
N GLU A 116 15.08 -45.98 -8.44
CA GLU A 116 14.90 -47.31 -9.02
C GLU A 116 14.04 -48.25 -8.16
N ALA A 117 13.40 -49.18 -8.88
CA ALA A 117 12.80 -50.44 -8.44
C ALA A 117 11.38 -50.37 -7.83
N ASP A 118 10.38 -50.60 -8.69
CA ASP A 118 9.55 -51.80 -8.53
C ASP A 118 8.91 -52.25 -9.85
N SER A 119 9.20 -53.47 -10.25
CA SER A 119 8.76 -54.09 -11.50
C SER A 119 7.34 -54.67 -11.36
N ARG A 120 6.36 -54.06 -12.03
CA ARG A 120 5.08 -54.71 -12.38
C ARG A 120 4.63 -54.31 -13.79
N PRO A 121 4.09 -55.24 -14.60
CA PRO A 121 3.82 -55.00 -16.01
C PRO A 121 2.56 -54.16 -16.21
N ALA A 122 2.65 -53.21 -17.15
CA ALA A 122 1.59 -52.32 -17.56
C ALA A 122 0.42 -53.08 -18.22
N VAL A 123 -0.79 -52.83 -17.73
CA VAL A 123 -2.03 -53.08 -18.48
C VAL A 123 -2.32 -51.84 -19.31
N ALA A 124 -2.43 -52.04 -20.63
CA ALA A 124 -2.70 -50.99 -21.60
C ALA A 124 -4.07 -50.33 -21.36
N ALA A 125 -4.07 -49.00 -21.27
CA ALA A 125 -5.23 -48.13 -21.38
C ALA A 125 -4.98 -47.11 -22.51
N PRO A 126 -6.04 -46.60 -23.17
CA PRO A 126 -6.02 -46.27 -24.58
C PRO A 126 -5.39 -44.91 -24.89
N GLN A 127 -4.86 -44.80 -26.11
CA GLN A 127 -4.41 -43.55 -26.73
C GLN A 127 -5.47 -42.45 -26.59
N ALA A 128 -5.16 -41.43 -25.81
CA ALA A 128 -5.97 -40.22 -25.70
C ALA A 128 -5.85 -39.42 -27.00
N ALA A 129 -7.01 -39.19 -27.62
CA ALA A 129 -7.19 -38.32 -28.77
C ALA A 129 -6.68 -36.91 -28.49
N ALA A 130 -6.11 -36.27 -29.52
CA ALA A 130 -5.71 -34.88 -29.51
C ALA A 130 -6.84 -33.98 -28.96
N ALA A 131 -6.60 -33.35 -27.81
CA ALA A 131 -7.51 -32.37 -27.25
C ALA A 131 -7.60 -31.18 -28.22
N SER A 132 -8.83 -30.82 -28.60
CA SER A 132 -9.12 -29.63 -29.40
C SER A 132 -8.55 -28.37 -28.74
N GLU A 133 -7.88 -27.51 -29.53
CA GLU A 133 -7.30 -26.21 -29.14
C GLU A 133 -8.05 -25.38 -28.06
N PRO A 134 -9.40 -25.27 -28.04
CA PRO A 134 -10.11 -24.53 -26.99
C PRO A 134 -9.88 -25.04 -25.55
N ALA A 135 -9.63 -26.34 -25.35
CA ALA A 135 -9.44 -26.91 -24.00
C ALA A 135 -8.07 -26.54 -23.38
N ALA A 136 -7.05 -26.31 -24.20
CA ALA A 136 -5.70 -25.96 -23.74
C ALA A 136 -5.63 -24.50 -23.25
N VAL A 137 -6.35 -23.59 -23.89
CA VAL A 137 -6.41 -22.17 -23.53
C VAL A 137 -7.06 -21.98 -22.16
N ASP A 138 -8.15 -22.69 -21.88
CA ASP A 138 -8.85 -22.57 -20.59
C ASP A 138 -8.01 -23.12 -19.41
N VAL A 139 -7.22 -24.18 -19.63
CA VAL A 139 -6.27 -24.68 -18.63
C VAL A 139 -5.16 -23.66 -18.36
N ALA A 140 -4.64 -23.00 -19.40
CA ALA A 140 -3.62 -21.96 -19.26
C ALA A 140 -4.15 -20.73 -18.50
N ILE A 141 -5.41 -20.34 -18.73
CA ILE A 141 -6.07 -19.24 -18.01
C ILE A 141 -6.16 -19.54 -16.52
N VAL A 142 -6.59 -20.76 -16.15
CA VAL A 142 -6.68 -21.16 -14.74
C VAL A 142 -5.31 -21.22 -14.07
N ALA A 143 -4.28 -21.67 -14.79
CA ALA A 143 -2.91 -21.73 -14.26
C ALA A 143 -2.34 -20.31 -14.02
N LEU A 144 -2.47 -19.42 -15.00
CA LEU A 144 -2.01 -18.02 -14.89
C LEU A 144 -2.80 -17.25 -13.82
N GLU A 145 -4.11 -17.49 -13.70
CA GLU A 145 -4.92 -16.90 -12.63
C GLU A 145 -4.36 -17.24 -11.25
N ARG A 146 -4.00 -18.51 -10.99
CA ARG A 146 -3.40 -18.91 -9.70
C ARG A 146 -2.05 -18.23 -9.46
N GLU A 147 -1.24 -18.07 -10.50
CA GLU A 147 0.05 -17.39 -10.40
C GLU A 147 -0.10 -15.90 -10.09
N LEU A 148 -0.99 -15.21 -10.79
CA LEU A 148 -1.28 -13.78 -10.56
C LEU A 148 -1.85 -13.53 -9.16
N ARG A 149 -2.56 -14.49 -8.57
CA ARG A 149 -3.08 -14.41 -7.20
C ARG A 149 -2.00 -14.52 -6.11
N ARG A 150 -0.76 -14.88 -6.45
CA ARG A 150 0.33 -15.06 -5.47
C ARG A 150 0.74 -13.75 -4.81
N GLY A 151 0.55 -12.60 -5.45
CA GLY A 151 0.64 -11.29 -4.82
C GLY A 151 0.92 -10.13 -5.78
N SER A 152 1.20 -8.94 -5.22
CA SER A 152 1.27 -7.68 -5.98
C SER A 152 2.37 -7.64 -7.05
N MET A 153 3.46 -8.36 -6.82
CA MET A 153 4.60 -8.47 -7.74
C MET A 153 4.49 -9.64 -8.73
N ALA A 154 3.42 -10.44 -8.69
CA ALA A 154 3.34 -11.69 -9.47
C ALA A 154 3.50 -11.48 -10.98
N LEU A 155 2.93 -10.41 -11.54
CA LEU A 155 3.09 -10.09 -12.96
C LEU A 155 4.52 -9.65 -13.29
N ASN A 156 5.16 -8.85 -12.43
CA ASN A 156 6.55 -8.42 -12.61
C ASN A 156 7.52 -9.60 -12.52
N TRP A 157 7.30 -10.50 -11.57
CA TRP A 157 8.04 -11.74 -11.46
C TRP A 157 7.91 -12.58 -12.74
N ARG A 158 6.68 -12.74 -13.25
CA ARG A 158 6.42 -13.46 -14.50
C ARG A 158 7.14 -12.84 -15.68
N LEU A 159 7.18 -11.51 -15.77
CA LEU A 159 7.95 -10.78 -16.80
C LEU A 159 9.47 -10.95 -16.64
N GLY A 160 9.97 -11.21 -15.44
CA GLY A 160 11.37 -11.57 -15.21
C GLY A 160 11.73 -12.97 -15.71
N VAL A 161 10.81 -13.93 -15.57
CA VAL A 161 10.99 -15.32 -16.03
C VAL A 161 10.70 -15.46 -17.54
N CYS A 162 9.70 -14.74 -18.02
CA CYS A 162 9.23 -14.73 -19.40
C CYS A 162 9.17 -13.28 -19.90
N PRO A 163 10.32 -12.70 -20.30
CA PRO A 163 10.37 -11.32 -20.75
C PRO A 163 9.57 -11.11 -22.04
N LEU A 164 9.02 -9.91 -22.18
CA LEU A 164 8.39 -9.47 -23.42
C LEU A 164 9.45 -9.46 -24.54
N PRO A 165 9.04 -9.69 -25.81
CA PRO A 165 9.94 -9.55 -26.94
C PRO A 165 10.62 -8.17 -26.93
N GLU A 166 11.90 -8.11 -27.32
CA GLU A 166 12.71 -6.90 -27.26
C GLU A 166 12.01 -5.70 -27.95
N GLY A 167 11.96 -4.56 -27.27
CA GLY A 167 11.26 -3.36 -27.73
C GLY A 167 9.74 -3.37 -27.58
N THR A 168 9.16 -4.39 -26.93
CA THR A 168 7.71 -4.48 -26.67
C THR A 168 7.34 -3.96 -25.27
N ARG A 169 6.28 -3.17 -25.19
CA ARG A 169 5.68 -2.67 -23.93
C ARG A 169 4.31 -3.30 -23.72
N LEU A 170 3.97 -3.60 -22.46
CA LEU A 170 2.67 -4.15 -22.08
C LEU A 170 1.79 -3.03 -21.52
N LEU A 171 0.61 -2.85 -22.09
CA LEU A 171 -0.42 -1.93 -21.60
C LEU A 171 -1.61 -2.74 -21.05
N LEU A 172 -1.87 -2.60 -19.75
CA LEU A 172 -3.06 -3.12 -19.11
C LEU A 172 -4.15 -2.04 -19.13
N LEU A 173 -5.20 -2.27 -19.93
CA LEU A 173 -6.35 -1.40 -20.01
C LEU A 173 -7.50 -1.98 -19.19
N VAL A 174 -7.74 -1.41 -18.02
CA VAL A 174 -8.86 -1.80 -17.14
C VAL A 174 -10.01 -0.82 -17.34
N ASP A 175 -10.96 -1.19 -18.21
CA ASP A 175 -12.14 -0.38 -18.48
C ASP A 175 -13.20 -0.59 -17.39
N GLN A 176 -13.90 0.49 -17.00
CA GLN A 176 -14.95 0.46 -15.96
C GLN A 176 -14.45 -0.12 -14.63
N PHE A 177 -13.33 0.42 -14.15
CA PHE A 177 -12.69 0.01 -12.91
C PHE A 177 -13.64 -0.01 -11.71
N GLU A 178 -14.67 0.85 -11.69
CA GLU A 178 -15.68 0.87 -10.63
C GLU A 178 -16.47 -0.45 -10.47
N GLU A 179 -16.42 -1.36 -11.44
CA GLU A 179 -17.03 -2.69 -11.32
C GLU A 179 -16.49 -3.44 -10.08
N LEU A 180 -15.20 -3.28 -9.75
CA LEU A 180 -14.60 -3.86 -8.55
C LEU A 180 -15.35 -3.49 -7.26
N PHE A 181 -15.92 -2.28 -7.20
CA PHE A 181 -16.63 -1.79 -6.02
C PHE A 181 -18.09 -2.25 -5.99
N ARG A 182 -18.68 -2.48 -7.17
CA ARG A 182 -20.08 -2.90 -7.30
C ARG A 182 -20.32 -4.35 -6.91
N TYR A 183 -19.35 -5.25 -7.14
CA TYR A 183 -19.47 -6.68 -6.83
C TYR A 183 -19.05 -7.05 -5.38
N ARG A 184 -18.96 -6.08 -4.46
CA ARG A 184 -18.44 -6.23 -3.08
C ARG A 184 -19.06 -7.34 -2.22
N ARG A 185 -20.26 -7.84 -2.52
CA ARG A 185 -20.99 -8.76 -1.62
C ARG A 185 -20.33 -10.13 -1.40
N THR A 186 -19.29 -10.48 -2.16
CA THR A 186 -18.61 -11.79 -2.05
C THR A 186 -17.06 -11.75 -2.13
N ALA A 187 -16.42 -10.60 -2.35
CA ALA A 187 -15.04 -10.57 -2.87
C ALA A 187 -14.10 -9.43 -2.36
N ASP A 188 -14.30 -8.91 -1.14
CA ASP A 188 -13.46 -7.79 -0.63
C ASP A 188 -11.94 -8.08 -0.64
N ALA A 189 -11.54 -9.32 -0.35
CA ALA A 189 -10.12 -9.72 -0.38
C ALA A 189 -9.55 -9.78 -1.81
N ASP A 190 -10.36 -10.21 -2.79
CA ASP A 190 -9.93 -10.36 -4.18
C ASP A 190 -9.77 -9.00 -4.87
N ALA A 191 -10.66 -8.05 -4.58
CA ALA A 191 -10.56 -6.68 -5.09
C ALA A 191 -9.28 -5.98 -4.58
N ALA A 192 -8.98 -6.07 -3.28
CA ALA A 192 -7.79 -5.47 -2.70
C ALA A 192 -6.50 -6.06 -3.28
N ALA A 193 -6.42 -7.38 -3.40
CA ALA A 193 -5.27 -8.06 -4.00
C ALA A 193 -5.08 -7.68 -5.48
N PHE A 194 -6.18 -7.53 -6.22
CA PHE A 194 -6.13 -7.15 -7.64
C PHE A 194 -5.64 -5.71 -7.84
N VAL A 195 -6.08 -4.76 -7.00
CA VAL A 195 -5.59 -3.38 -7.03
C VAL A 195 -4.09 -3.34 -6.70
N ALA A 196 -3.65 -4.06 -5.67
CA ALA A 196 -2.23 -4.14 -5.33
C ALA A 196 -1.38 -4.71 -6.48
N LEU A 197 -1.90 -5.70 -7.22
CA LEU A 197 -1.24 -6.24 -8.41
C LEU A 197 -1.10 -5.20 -9.52
N LEU A 198 -2.11 -4.38 -9.79
CA LEU A 198 -2.03 -3.34 -10.82
C LEU A 198 -1.01 -2.25 -10.47
N LEU A 199 -0.98 -1.83 -9.20
CA LEU A 199 0.01 -0.86 -8.71
C LEU A 199 1.42 -1.43 -8.77
N GLY A 200 1.57 -2.69 -8.35
CA GLY A 200 2.82 -3.42 -8.45
C GLY A 200 3.29 -3.56 -9.90
N ALA A 201 2.39 -3.90 -10.82
CA ALA A 201 2.67 -4.00 -12.24
C ALA A 201 3.20 -2.68 -12.82
N ALA A 202 2.60 -1.54 -12.45
CA ALA A 202 3.01 -0.22 -12.92
C ALA A 202 4.40 0.21 -12.45
N ALA A 203 4.99 -0.46 -11.44
CA ALA A 203 6.37 -0.21 -11.03
C ALA A 203 7.39 -0.76 -12.04
N HIS A 204 7.00 -1.66 -12.94
CA HIS A 204 7.90 -2.23 -13.93
C HIS A 204 8.10 -1.27 -15.12
N PRO A 205 9.35 -0.97 -15.54
CA PRO A 205 9.63 0.03 -16.60
C PRO A 205 9.03 -0.29 -17.98
N SER A 206 8.54 -1.51 -18.19
CA SER A 206 7.94 -1.95 -19.47
C SER A 206 6.42 -2.12 -19.43
N VAL A 207 5.80 -1.89 -18.26
CA VAL A 207 4.37 -2.09 -18.06
C VAL A 207 3.71 -0.75 -17.81
N TYR A 208 2.58 -0.55 -18.46
CA TYR A 208 1.73 0.63 -18.32
C TYR A 208 0.34 0.16 -17.91
N VAL A 209 -0.28 0.89 -16.99
CA VAL A 209 -1.63 0.61 -16.50
C VAL A 209 -2.50 1.82 -16.74
N VAL A 210 -3.58 1.64 -17.49
CA VAL A 210 -4.59 2.66 -17.71
C VAL A 210 -5.91 2.15 -17.16
N ILE A 211 -6.47 2.86 -16.19
CA ILE A 211 -7.80 2.58 -15.67
C ILE A 211 -8.78 3.63 -16.18
N THR A 212 -9.99 3.21 -16.53
CA THR A 212 -11.10 4.14 -16.78
C THR A 212 -12.13 4.01 -15.66
N MET A 213 -12.58 5.14 -15.12
CA MET A 213 -13.55 5.13 -14.03
C MET A 213 -14.45 6.37 -14.03
N ARG A 214 -15.65 6.24 -13.48
CA ARG A 214 -16.49 7.40 -13.16
C ARG A 214 -15.95 8.17 -11.95
N SER A 215 -15.96 9.50 -12.05
CA SER A 215 -15.43 10.40 -11.00
C SER A 215 -16.15 10.27 -9.65
N GLU A 216 -17.40 9.80 -9.65
CA GLU A 216 -18.19 9.58 -8.42
C GLU A 216 -17.69 8.42 -7.55
N PHE A 217 -16.87 7.50 -8.08
CA PHE A 217 -16.27 6.38 -7.34
C PHE A 217 -14.89 6.69 -6.76
N LEU A 218 -14.44 7.94 -6.83
CA LEU A 218 -13.16 8.35 -6.22
C LEU A 218 -13.13 8.11 -4.71
N GLY A 219 -14.27 8.24 -4.03
CA GLY A 219 -14.37 7.94 -2.59
C GLY A 219 -14.11 6.47 -2.27
N ASP A 220 -14.55 5.55 -3.13
CA ASP A 220 -14.32 4.11 -2.95
C ASP A 220 -12.85 3.72 -3.12
N CYS A 221 -12.07 4.50 -3.89
CA CYS A 221 -10.64 4.28 -4.06
C CYS A 221 -9.85 4.49 -2.76
N ALA A 222 -10.35 5.28 -1.80
CA ALA A 222 -9.69 5.52 -0.51
C ALA A 222 -9.60 4.26 0.36
N LEU A 223 -10.40 3.23 0.04
CA LEU A 223 -10.40 1.94 0.73
C LEU A 223 -9.19 1.07 0.34
N TYR A 224 -8.45 1.45 -0.70
CA TYR A 224 -7.27 0.72 -1.17
C TYR A 224 -6.01 1.56 -0.93
N PRO A 225 -5.01 1.04 -0.20
CA PRO A 225 -3.75 1.75 0.02
C PRO A 225 -3.03 2.05 -1.30
N GLU A 226 -2.35 3.19 -1.39
CA GLU A 226 -1.51 3.63 -2.53
C GLU A 226 -2.25 3.96 -3.84
N LEU A 227 -3.49 3.48 -4.00
CA LEU A 227 -4.32 3.80 -5.16
C LEU A 227 -4.63 5.31 -5.25
N PRO A 228 -4.99 6.03 -4.17
CA PRO A 228 -5.21 7.47 -4.24
C PRO A 228 -3.96 8.25 -4.67
N GLU A 229 -2.78 7.87 -4.15
CA GLU A 229 -1.50 8.49 -4.51
C GLU A 229 -1.16 8.22 -5.99
N ALA A 230 -1.37 7.00 -6.47
CA ALA A 230 -1.15 6.63 -7.87
C ALA A 230 -2.11 7.37 -8.82
N ILE A 231 -3.39 7.47 -8.45
CA ILE A 231 -4.38 8.27 -9.18
C ILE A 231 -3.94 9.73 -9.21
N ASN A 232 -3.54 10.32 -8.08
CA ASN A 232 -3.13 11.72 -8.02
C ASN A 232 -1.92 12.04 -8.89
N ARG A 233 -0.96 11.12 -9.02
CA ARG A 233 0.21 11.27 -9.91
C ARG A 233 -0.19 11.24 -11.39
N GLY A 234 -1.10 10.34 -11.76
CA GLY A 234 -1.46 10.06 -13.15
C GLY A 234 -2.91 10.39 -13.55
N VAL A 235 -3.56 11.35 -12.89
CA VAL A 235 -4.97 11.65 -13.18
C VAL A 235 -5.13 12.39 -14.50
N PHE A 236 -6.09 11.92 -15.31
CA PHE A 236 -6.59 12.61 -16.48
C PHE A 236 -8.11 12.80 -16.35
N LEU A 237 -8.54 14.04 -16.16
CA LEU A 237 -9.96 14.38 -16.13
C LEU A 237 -10.44 14.60 -17.56
N THR A 238 -11.34 13.74 -18.03
CA THR A 238 -11.91 13.80 -19.38
C THR A 238 -12.81 15.03 -19.49
N PRO A 239 -12.41 16.08 -20.23
CA PRO A 239 -13.21 17.29 -20.34
C PRO A 239 -14.44 17.04 -21.20
N ALA A 240 -15.48 17.86 -21.01
CA ALA A 240 -16.57 17.95 -21.98
C ALA A 240 -16.03 18.46 -23.32
N LEU A 241 -16.59 17.98 -24.44
CA LEU A 241 -16.24 18.50 -25.76
C LEU A 241 -16.63 19.98 -25.87
N SER A 242 -15.76 20.79 -26.46
CA SER A 242 -16.12 22.15 -26.85
C SER A 242 -17.22 22.13 -27.93
N PRO A 243 -17.95 23.24 -28.15
CA PRO A 243 -18.94 23.31 -29.23
C PRO A 243 -18.34 23.03 -30.62
N GLU A 244 -17.09 23.45 -30.84
CA GLU A 244 -16.34 23.21 -32.07
C GLU A 244 -15.99 21.73 -32.21
N GLN A 245 -15.39 21.13 -31.18
CA GLN A 245 -15.07 19.71 -31.16
C GLN A 245 -16.31 18.82 -31.32
N THR A 246 -17.43 19.22 -30.72
CA THR A 246 -18.73 18.52 -30.86
C THR A 246 -19.25 18.66 -32.29
N ALA A 247 -19.11 19.84 -32.91
CA ALA A 247 -19.48 20.03 -34.31
C ALA A 247 -18.63 19.18 -35.26
N ASP A 248 -17.33 19.05 -35.00
CA ASP A 248 -16.42 18.19 -35.75
C ASP A 248 -16.77 16.72 -35.62
N ALA A 249 -17.04 16.25 -34.38
CA ALA A 249 -17.51 14.90 -34.10
C ALA A 249 -18.86 14.57 -34.79
N ILE A 250 -19.68 15.57 -35.10
CA ILE A 250 -20.90 15.41 -35.89
C ILE A 250 -20.58 15.43 -37.40
N GLN A 251 -19.87 16.44 -37.88
CA GLN A 251 -19.77 16.71 -39.32
C GLN A 251 -18.74 15.84 -40.05
N LEU A 252 -17.57 15.62 -39.45
CA LEU A 252 -16.44 14.99 -40.12
C LEU A 252 -16.68 13.49 -40.43
N PRO A 253 -17.23 12.67 -39.51
CA PRO A 253 -17.55 11.27 -39.83
C PRO A 253 -18.52 11.12 -41.02
N ALA A 254 -19.58 11.95 -41.05
CA ALA A 254 -20.56 11.95 -42.15
C ALA A 254 -19.92 12.34 -43.48
N ARG A 255 -19.11 13.42 -43.49
CA ARG A 255 -18.40 13.87 -44.71
C ARG A 255 -17.43 12.82 -45.23
N LEU A 256 -16.72 12.11 -44.36
CA LEU A 256 -15.78 11.06 -44.76
C LEU A 256 -16.47 9.92 -45.53
N LEU A 257 -17.72 9.60 -45.17
CA LEU A 257 -18.55 8.61 -45.87
C LEU A 257 -19.47 9.21 -46.95
N GLY A 258 -19.21 10.44 -47.39
CA GLY A 258 -19.94 11.11 -48.47
C GLY A 258 -21.34 11.61 -48.11
N GLY A 259 -21.65 11.79 -46.83
CA GLY A 259 -22.88 12.42 -46.34
C GLY A 259 -22.75 13.93 -46.13
N GLU A 260 -23.89 14.64 -46.13
CA GLU A 260 -23.96 16.09 -45.88
C GLU A 260 -24.76 16.37 -44.60
N VAL A 261 -24.26 17.29 -43.75
CA VAL A 261 -24.92 17.70 -42.51
C VAL A 261 -25.37 19.15 -42.60
N GLU A 262 -26.67 19.39 -42.38
CA GLU A 262 -27.25 20.73 -42.36
C GLU A 262 -26.70 21.57 -41.19
N ALA A 263 -26.32 22.82 -41.46
CA ALA A 263 -25.77 23.71 -40.42
C ALA A 263 -26.76 24.02 -39.29
N ASP A 264 -28.06 24.11 -39.61
CA ASP A 264 -29.13 24.31 -38.63
C ASP A 264 -29.34 23.11 -37.71
N LEU A 265 -29.12 21.89 -38.22
CA LEU A 265 -29.14 20.67 -37.41
C LEU A 265 -28.02 20.71 -36.36
N VAL A 266 -26.80 21.06 -36.77
CA VAL A 266 -25.64 21.12 -35.86
C VAL A 266 -25.87 22.16 -34.75
N ARG A 267 -26.36 23.36 -35.10
CA ARG A 267 -26.69 24.39 -34.10
C ARG A 267 -27.73 23.90 -33.10
N HIS A 268 -28.76 23.20 -33.57
CA HIS A 268 -29.81 22.67 -32.70
C HIS A 268 -29.30 21.57 -31.77
N LEU A 269 -28.53 20.61 -32.30
CA LEU A 269 -27.91 19.53 -31.53
C LEU A 269 -26.95 20.05 -30.45
N LEU A 270 -26.15 21.08 -30.77
CA LEU A 270 -25.27 21.73 -29.79
C LEU A 270 -26.06 22.41 -28.65
N GLN A 271 -27.22 22.97 -28.96
CA GLN A 271 -28.09 23.60 -27.96
C GLN A 271 -28.81 22.55 -27.09
N GLU A 272 -29.31 21.48 -27.69
CA GLU A 272 -30.04 20.40 -26.99
C GLU A 272 -29.11 19.53 -26.14
N ALA A 273 -27.86 19.33 -26.57
CA ALA A 273 -26.85 18.60 -25.81
C ALA A 273 -26.38 19.36 -24.55
N LYS A 274 -26.54 20.69 -24.51
CA LYS A 274 -25.99 21.54 -23.45
C LYS A 274 -26.70 21.30 -22.11
N GLY A 275 -25.96 20.74 -21.13
CA GLY A 275 -26.45 20.48 -19.77
C GLY A 275 -27.01 19.07 -19.58
N GLU A 276 -26.92 18.21 -20.58
CA GLU A 276 -27.35 16.81 -20.50
C GLU A 276 -26.26 15.90 -19.92
N ARG A 277 -26.64 15.04 -18.96
CA ARG A 277 -25.72 14.12 -18.26
C ARG A 277 -25.16 13.01 -19.17
N ASP A 278 -25.85 12.69 -20.28
CA ASP A 278 -25.47 11.66 -21.28
C ASP A 278 -25.44 12.23 -22.71
N GLN A 279 -24.95 13.46 -22.85
CA GLN A 279 -25.01 14.17 -24.12
C GLN A 279 -24.43 13.39 -25.32
N LEU A 280 -23.29 12.70 -25.15
CA LEU A 280 -22.60 12.05 -26.28
C LEU A 280 -23.28 10.75 -26.75
N PRO A 281 -23.66 9.80 -25.87
CA PRO A 281 -24.41 8.61 -26.28
C PRO A 281 -25.75 8.93 -26.94
N LEU A 282 -26.49 9.92 -26.43
CA LEU A 282 -27.78 10.34 -27.01
C LEU A 282 -27.59 10.98 -28.39
N LEU A 283 -26.60 11.87 -28.51
CA LEU A 283 -26.22 12.48 -29.78
C LEU A 283 -25.82 11.42 -30.81
N GLN A 284 -24.96 10.48 -30.43
CA GLN A 284 -24.49 9.40 -31.30
C GLN A 284 -25.64 8.48 -31.75
N HIS A 285 -26.57 8.16 -30.84
CA HIS A 285 -27.76 7.39 -31.18
C HIS A 285 -28.68 8.12 -32.17
N ALA A 286 -28.97 9.40 -31.92
CA ALA A 286 -29.83 10.20 -32.79
C ALA A 286 -29.22 10.36 -34.20
N LEU A 287 -27.90 10.56 -34.29
CA LEU A 287 -27.19 10.63 -35.58
C LEU A 287 -27.22 9.30 -36.32
N THR A 288 -27.10 8.18 -35.61
CA THR A 288 -27.25 6.84 -36.21
C THR A 288 -28.65 6.68 -36.81
N ARG A 289 -29.70 7.05 -36.06
CA ARG A 289 -31.09 7.03 -36.54
C ARG A 289 -31.30 7.91 -37.76
N LEU A 290 -30.80 9.15 -37.73
CA LEU A 290 -30.91 10.07 -38.85
C LEU A 290 -30.19 9.56 -40.11
N TRP A 291 -29.07 8.86 -39.94
CA TRP A 291 -28.33 8.24 -41.03
C TRP A 291 -29.08 7.07 -41.65
N ASP A 292 -29.72 6.24 -40.81
CA ASP A 292 -30.44 5.04 -41.25
C ASP A 292 -31.85 5.33 -41.80
N MET A 293 -32.39 6.54 -41.61
CA MET A 293 -33.72 6.93 -42.09
C MET A 293 -33.87 6.92 -43.61
N ASP A 294 -32.81 7.23 -44.35
CA ASP A 294 -32.80 7.26 -45.81
C ASP A 294 -31.45 6.77 -46.36
N PRO A 295 -31.31 5.46 -46.64
CA PRO A 295 -30.04 4.86 -47.07
C PRO A 295 -29.52 5.42 -48.41
N ASP A 296 -30.41 5.95 -49.25
CA ASP A 296 -30.11 6.47 -50.59
C ASP A 296 -29.77 7.98 -50.55
N ASP A 297 -30.28 8.73 -49.58
CA ASP A 297 -30.02 10.17 -49.36
C ASP A 297 -29.37 10.43 -47.98
N ARG A 298 -28.04 10.40 -47.95
CA ARG A 298 -27.15 10.59 -46.77
C ARG A 298 -27.10 12.03 -46.24
N ARG A 299 -28.23 12.74 -46.29
CA ARG A 299 -28.41 14.11 -45.79
C ARG A 299 -29.02 14.12 -44.39
N LEU A 300 -28.25 14.61 -43.43
CA LEU A 300 -28.67 14.78 -42.03
C LEU A 300 -29.29 16.18 -41.88
N THR A 301 -30.62 16.27 -41.69
CA THR A 301 -31.37 17.54 -41.66
C THR A 301 -32.13 17.77 -40.35
N LEU A 302 -32.37 19.04 -40.01
CA LEU A 302 -33.15 19.43 -38.82
C LEU A 302 -34.61 18.99 -38.92
N GLY A 303 -35.16 18.98 -40.14
CA GLY A 303 -36.51 18.47 -40.41
C GLY A 303 -36.67 17.01 -40.00
N ARG A 304 -35.70 16.14 -40.35
CA ARG A 304 -35.69 14.72 -39.98
C ARG A 304 -35.53 14.54 -38.45
N LEU A 305 -34.70 15.34 -37.78
CA LEU A 305 -34.56 15.26 -36.32
C LEU A 305 -35.86 15.64 -35.59
N ARG A 306 -36.60 16.64 -36.09
CA ARG A 306 -37.91 17.01 -35.52
C ARG A 306 -38.95 15.91 -35.69
N GLN A 307 -38.87 15.11 -36.76
CA GLN A 307 -39.74 13.93 -36.93
C GLN A 307 -39.44 12.85 -35.88
N LEU A 308 -38.17 12.73 -35.45
CA LEU A 308 -37.75 11.83 -34.37
C LEU A 308 -38.02 12.39 -32.95
N GLY A 309 -38.62 13.58 -32.82
CA GLY A 309 -38.94 14.17 -31.53
C GLY A 309 -37.75 14.71 -30.72
N GLY A 310 -36.58 14.88 -31.34
CA GLY A 310 -35.35 15.36 -30.67
C GLY A 310 -34.48 14.24 -30.08
N LEU A 311 -33.41 14.60 -29.37
CA LEU A 311 -32.39 13.66 -28.88
C LEU A 311 -32.95 12.61 -27.91
N ARG A 312 -33.82 13.04 -26.99
CA ARG A 312 -34.38 12.18 -25.93
C ARG A 312 -35.44 11.23 -26.46
N GLN A 313 -36.39 11.77 -27.23
CA GLN A 313 -37.53 11.02 -27.76
C GLN A 313 -37.06 9.98 -28.80
N ALA A 314 -36.04 10.30 -29.59
CA ALA A 314 -35.49 9.37 -30.59
C ALA A 314 -35.05 8.03 -29.99
N LEU A 315 -34.46 8.04 -28.79
CA LEU A 315 -34.06 6.81 -28.10
C LEU A 315 -35.26 6.07 -27.53
N GLU A 316 -36.21 6.78 -26.90
CA GLU A 316 -37.41 6.17 -26.34
C GLU A 316 -38.24 5.48 -27.43
N ASP A 317 -38.49 6.17 -28.54
CA ASP A 317 -39.27 5.66 -29.66
C ASP A 317 -38.62 4.41 -30.26
N HIS A 318 -37.28 4.41 -30.44
CA HIS A 318 -36.58 3.27 -31.02
C HIS A 318 -36.57 2.03 -30.11
N VAL A 319 -36.54 2.22 -28.80
CA VAL A 319 -36.63 1.11 -27.84
C VAL A 319 -38.07 0.59 -27.76
N GLU A 320 -39.07 1.47 -27.81
CA GLU A 320 -40.48 1.08 -27.82
C GLU A 320 -40.86 0.39 -29.13
N GLU A 321 -40.30 0.80 -30.27
CA GLU A 321 -40.37 0.07 -31.55
C GLU A 321 -39.88 -1.38 -31.37
N ALA A 322 -38.68 -1.56 -30.81
CA ALA A 322 -38.12 -2.89 -30.55
C ALA A 322 -38.96 -3.71 -29.56
N PHE A 323 -39.52 -3.07 -28.53
CA PHE A 323 -40.41 -3.73 -27.56
C PHE A 323 -41.76 -4.12 -28.17
N SER A 324 -42.29 -3.31 -29.10
CA SER A 324 -43.57 -3.55 -29.78
C SER A 324 -43.52 -4.71 -30.78
N GLU A 325 -42.34 -5.06 -31.28
CA GLU A 325 -42.12 -6.24 -32.14
C GLU A 325 -42.34 -7.56 -31.40
N LEU A 326 -42.26 -7.56 -30.06
CA LEU A 326 -42.43 -8.73 -29.23
C LEU A 326 -43.92 -9.05 -29.03
N ASN A 327 -44.26 -10.34 -29.03
CA ASN A 327 -45.61 -10.78 -28.66
C ASN A 327 -45.85 -10.67 -27.13
N ALA A 328 -47.09 -10.81 -26.68
CA ALA A 328 -47.45 -10.64 -25.26
C ALA A 328 -46.65 -11.54 -24.28
N LYS A 329 -46.28 -12.76 -24.68
CA LYS A 329 -45.43 -13.66 -23.86
C LYS A 329 -43.99 -13.12 -23.80
N GLN A 330 -43.44 -12.73 -24.94
CA GLN A 330 -42.09 -12.19 -25.06
C GLN A 330 -41.94 -10.83 -24.36
N GLN A 331 -42.96 -9.96 -24.40
CA GLN A 331 -42.99 -8.69 -23.68
C GLN A 331 -42.88 -8.88 -22.17
N ARG A 332 -43.56 -9.90 -21.61
CA ARG A 332 -43.45 -10.26 -20.19
C ARG A 332 -42.04 -10.72 -19.81
N ILE A 333 -41.41 -11.54 -20.65
CA ILE A 333 -40.02 -11.99 -20.42
C ILE A 333 -39.03 -10.83 -20.58
N ALA A 334 -39.26 -9.93 -21.54
CA ALA A 334 -38.47 -8.72 -21.71
C ALA A 334 -38.59 -7.77 -20.52
N GLU A 335 -39.79 -7.63 -19.92
CA GLU A 335 -39.97 -6.89 -18.67
C GLU A 335 -39.14 -7.51 -17.52
N ILE A 336 -39.14 -8.83 -17.37
CA ILE A 336 -38.33 -9.53 -16.35
C ILE A 336 -36.83 -9.31 -16.62
N LEU A 337 -36.41 -9.46 -17.88
CA LEU A 337 -35.03 -9.19 -18.32
C LEU A 337 -34.60 -7.78 -17.90
N PHE A 338 -35.32 -6.75 -18.32
CA PHE A 338 -34.92 -5.37 -18.06
C PHE A 338 -35.00 -4.99 -16.57
N ARG A 339 -35.95 -5.53 -15.80
CA ARG A 339 -35.99 -5.38 -14.33
C ARG A 339 -34.81 -6.06 -13.63
N SER A 340 -34.36 -7.21 -14.16
CA SER A 340 -33.18 -7.90 -13.62
C SER A 340 -31.87 -7.17 -13.95
N LEU A 341 -31.86 -6.45 -15.08
CA LEU A 341 -30.74 -5.65 -15.57
C LEU A 341 -30.60 -4.28 -14.91
N THR A 342 -31.51 -3.90 -14.01
CA THR A 342 -31.45 -2.63 -13.28
C THR A 342 -31.46 -2.84 -11.76
N GLU A 343 -30.84 -1.89 -11.07
CA GLU A 343 -30.81 -1.83 -9.62
C GLU A 343 -30.84 -0.38 -9.14
N ARG A 344 -31.60 -0.14 -8.07
CA ARG A 344 -31.67 1.17 -7.43
C ARG A 344 -30.58 1.26 -6.36
N GLY A 345 -29.61 2.13 -6.57
CA GLY A 345 -28.48 2.34 -5.65
C GLY A 345 -28.86 3.15 -4.39
N PRO A 346 -27.94 3.25 -3.41
CA PRO A 346 -28.17 3.91 -2.11
C PRO A 346 -28.49 5.41 -2.17
N GLU A 347 -28.22 6.11 -3.28
CA GLU A 347 -28.61 7.51 -3.53
C GLU A 347 -29.87 7.64 -4.42
N GLU A 348 -30.73 6.64 -4.47
CA GLU A 348 -31.87 6.55 -5.40
C GLU A 348 -31.50 6.60 -6.89
N ARG A 349 -30.22 6.42 -7.24
CA ARG A 349 -29.76 6.40 -8.63
C ARG A 349 -30.01 5.03 -9.24
N ASP A 350 -30.77 5.02 -10.33
CA ASP A 350 -30.96 3.80 -11.13
C ASP A 350 -29.68 3.48 -11.89
N THR A 351 -29.21 2.25 -11.70
CA THR A 351 -27.96 1.75 -12.25
C THR A 351 -28.17 0.43 -12.96
N ARG A 352 -27.29 0.11 -13.92
CA ARG A 352 -27.31 -1.19 -14.59
C ARG A 352 -26.72 -2.28 -13.70
N ARG A 353 -27.24 -3.50 -13.85
CA ARG A 353 -26.76 -4.74 -13.26
C ARG A 353 -26.63 -5.77 -14.38
N PRO A 354 -25.45 -6.35 -14.62
CA PRO A 354 -25.35 -7.43 -15.60
C PRO A 354 -25.88 -8.75 -15.04
N VAL A 355 -26.50 -9.56 -15.90
CA VAL A 355 -27.22 -10.79 -15.52
C VAL A 355 -26.98 -11.87 -16.56
N SER A 356 -26.79 -13.12 -16.14
CA SER A 356 -26.64 -14.23 -17.08
C SER A 356 -27.95 -14.60 -17.78
N VAL A 357 -27.88 -15.11 -19.01
CA VAL A 357 -29.04 -15.69 -19.72
C VAL A 357 -29.76 -16.74 -18.85
N GLY A 358 -29.00 -17.57 -18.13
CA GLY A 358 -29.53 -18.59 -17.22
C GLY A 358 -30.33 -18.01 -16.06
N GLU A 359 -29.84 -16.96 -15.42
CA GLU A 359 -30.55 -16.31 -14.30
C GLU A 359 -31.88 -15.69 -14.76
N VAL A 360 -31.92 -15.04 -15.94
CA VAL A 360 -33.17 -14.52 -16.50
C VAL A 360 -34.14 -15.64 -16.87
N ALA A 361 -33.62 -16.74 -17.41
CA ALA A 361 -34.41 -17.92 -17.76
C ALA A 361 -35.06 -18.55 -16.52
N ASP A 362 -34.31 -18.65 -15.41
CA ASP A 362 -34.79 -19.16 -14.14
C ASP A 362 -35.80 -18.19 -13.47
N LEU A 363 -35.60 -16.87 -13.59
CA LEU A 363 -36.54 -15.85 -13.10
C LEU A 363 -37.87 -15.85 -13.86
N ALA A 364 -37.82 -16.03 -15.18
CA ALA A 364 -38.99 -16.07 -16.04
C ALA A 364 -39.62 -17.47 -16.17
N GLU A 365 -39.01 -18.49 -15.58
CA GLU A 365 -39.42 -19.91 -15.66
C GLU A 365 -39.55 -20.41 -17.12
N VAL A 366 -38.54 -20.08 -17.94
CA VAL A 366 -38.46 -20.44 -19.38
C VAL A 366 -37.09 -21.03 -19.74
N GLU A 367 -36.97 -21.58 -20.94
CA GLU A 367 -35.67 -22.05 -21.45
C GLU A 367 -34.77 -20.88 -21.90
N GLY A 368 -33.45 -21.03 -21.72
CA GLY A 368 -32.47 -19.98 -22.07
C GLY A 368 -32.50 -19.56 -23.55
N ALA A 369 -32.93 -20.46 -24.45
CA ALA A 369 -33.11 -20.15 -25.87
C ALA A 369 -34.22 -19.11 -26.11
N GLU A 370 -35.28 -19.09 -25.31
CA GLU A 370 -36.36 -18.09 -25.41
C GLU A 370 -35.86 -16.70 -24.99
N VAL A 371 -35.03 -16.63 -23.94
CA VAL A 371 -34.38 -15.40 -23.49
C VAL A 371 -33.40 -14.88 -24.54
N ALA A 372 -32.56 -15.76 -25.10
CA ALA A 372 -31.62 -15.41 -26.15
C ALA A 372 -32.31 -14.81 -27.38
N ALA A 373 -33.46 -15.36 -27.79
CA ALA A 373 -34.25 -14.83 -28.90
C ALA A 373 -34.78 -13.41 -28.65
N ILE A 374 -35.15 -13.09 -27.41
CA ILE A 374 -35.62 -11.76 -27.01
C ILE A 374 -34.45 -10.76 -26.95
N VAL A 375 -33.34 -11.14 -26.33
CA VAL A 375 -32.11 -10.34 -26.30
C VAL A 375 -31.68 -9.98 -27.72
N GLU A 376 -31.84 -10.92 -28.66
CA GLU A 376 -31.45 -10.69 -30.04
C GLU A 376 -32.24 -9.57 -30.73
N VAL A 377 -33.50 -9.34 -30.37
CA VAL A 377 -34.31 -8.21 -30.90
C VAL A 377 -33.73 -6.85 -30.51
N PHE A 378 -33.16 -6.74 -29.31
CA PHE A 378 -32.60 -5.50 -28.76
C PHE A 378 -31.14 -5.22 -29.16
N ARG A 379 -30.46 -6.19 -29.79
CA ARG A 379 -29.06 -6.04 -30.24
C ARG A 379 -28.83 -6.21 -31.74
N ARG A 380 -29.89 -6.38 -32.55
CA ARG A 380 -29.78 -6.46 -34.04
C ARG A 380 -29.01 -5.27 -34.62
N PRO A 381 -28.40 -5.36 -35.81
CA PRO A 381 -27.75 -4.22 -36.45
C PRO A 381 -28.63 -2.97 -36.45
N GLY A 382 -28.10 -1.83 -35.99
CA GLY A 382 -28.84 -0.58 -35.73
C GLY A 382 -29.40 -0.44 -34.31
N ARG A 383 -29.58 -1.54 -33.57
CA ARG A 383 -30.00 -1.59 -32.16
C ARG A 383 -28.82 -2.05 -31.30
N CYS A 384 -28.33 -1.17 -30.44
CA CYS A 384 -27.25 -1.47 -29.50
C CYS A 384 -27.71 -1.19 -28.08
N PHE A 385 -28.85 -1.77 -27.67
CA PHE A 385 -29.42 -1.51 -26.35
C PHE A 385 -28.85 -2.45 -25.28
N LEU A 386 -28.48 -3.67 -25.68
CA LEU A 386 -27.91 -4.69 -24.80
C LEU A 386 -26.51 -5.11 -25.27
N MET A 387 -25.70 -5.54 -24.31
CA MET A 387 -24.40 -6.19 -24.48
C MET A 387 -24.53 -7.67 -24.07
N PRO A 388 -23.76 -8.62 -24.65
CA PRO A 388 -22.74 -8.43 -25.68
C PRO A 388 -23.35 -8.08 -27.06
N PRO A 389 -22.58 -7.47 -27.98
CA PRO A 389 -23.10 -6.99 -29.26
C PRO A 389 -23.63 -8.12 -30.15
N ALA A 390 -24.37 -7.77 -31.20
CA ALA A 390 -24.84 -8.73 -32.21
C ALA A 390 -23.68 -9.60 -32.74
N GLY A 391 -23.95 -10.90 -32.86
CA GLY A 391 -22.95 -11.89 -33.30
C GLY A 391 -22.23 -12.62 -32.16
N ALA A 392 -22.27 -12.10 -30.92
CA ALA A 392 -21.76 -12.84 -29.76
C ALA A 392 -22.70 -14.00 -29.38
N THR A 393 -22.13 -15.17 -29.06
CA THR A 393 -22.87 -16.37 -28.66
C THR A 393 -23.56 -16.15 -27.31
N LEU A 394 -24.86 -16.47 -27.24
CA LEU A 394 -25.67 -16.38 -26.03
C LEU A 394 -25.97 -17.79 -25.50
N ASP A 395 -25.03 -18.36 -24.75
CA ASP A 395 -25.26 -19.58 -23.97
C ASP A 395 -25.86 -19.22 -22.58
N ARG A 396 -26.18 -20.22 -21.73
CA ARG A 396 -26.74 -19.95 -20.39
C ARG A 396 -25.81 -19.12 -19.49
N LEU A 397 -24.50 -19.12 -19.74
CA LEU A 397 -23.51 -18.39 -18.94
C LEU A 397 -23.23 -16.98 -19.48
N ALA A 398 -23.69 -16.68 -20.70
CA ALA A 398 -23.51 -15.38 -21.32
C ALA A 398 -24.14 -14.28 -20.46
N VAL A 399 -23.31 -13.30 -20.12
CA VAL A 399 -23.70 -12.17 -19.28
C VAL A 399 -24.26 -11.07 -20.16
N ILE A 400 -25.52 -10.72 -19.93
CA ILE A 400 -26.25 -9.65 -20.60
C ILE A 400 -26.14 -8.38 -19.75
N ASP A 401 -25.93 -7.24 -20.38
CA ASP A 401 -25.93 -5.92 -19.71
C ASP A 401 -26.60 -4.84 -20.57
N ILE A 402 -26.97 -3.71 -19.98
CA ILE A 402 -27.42 -2.53 -20.70
C ILE A 402 -26.20 -1.80 -21.28
N ALA A 403 -26.24 -1.54 -22.59
CA ALA A 403 -25.14 -0.89 -23.31
C ALA A 403 -24.79 0.49 -22.73
N HIS A 404 -25.79 1.30 -22.39
CA HIS A 404 -25.61 2.59 -21.74
C HIS A 404 -26.73 2.94 -20.76
N GLU A 405 -26.40 3.55 -19.61
CA GLU A 405 -27.36 4.01 -18.60
C GLU A 405 -28.35 5.08 -19.13
N ALA A 406 -28.09 5.65 -20.30
CA ALA A 406 -29.01 6.56 -20.98
C ALA A 406 -30.34 5.86 -21.30
N LEU A 407 -30.31 4.56 -21.55
CA LEU A 407 -31.49 3.73 -21.76
C LEU A 407 -32.42 3.74 -20.53
N ILE A 408 -31.85 3.60 -19.33
CA ILE A 408 -32.58 3.60 -18.06
C ILE A 408 -33.27 4.96 -17.84
N ARG A 409 -32.57 6.06 -18.19
CA ARG A 409 -33.05 7.42 -17.93
C ARG A 409 -34.11 7.88 -18.93
N GLN A 410 -33.95 7.58 -20.22
CA GLN A 410 -34.86 8.06 -21.25
C GLN A 410 -36.08 7.15 -21.45
N TRP A 411 -35.93 5.82 -21.32
CA TRP A 411 -37.07 4.92 -21.54
C TRP A 411 -38.01 4.93 -20.32
N ARG A 412 -39.15 5.63 -20.46
CA ARG A 412 -40.11 5.82 -19.36
C ARG A 412 -40.55 4.50 -18.71
N ARG A 413 -40.82 3.49 -19.53
CA ARG A 413 -41.24 2.15 -19.07
C ARG A 413 -40.20 1.50 -18.16
N LEU A 414 -38.92 1.57 -18.53
CA LEU A 414 -37.83 0.99 -17.72
C LEU A 414 -37.62 1.75 -16.41
N ARG A 415 -37.77 3.07 -16.42
CA ARG A 415 -37.72 3.89 -15.20
C ARG A 415 -38.85 3.51 -14.24
N ASP A 416 -40.07 3.38 -14.74
CA ASP A 416 -41.22 2.95 -13.93
C ASP A 416 -41.04 1.52 -13.39
N TRP A 417 -40.51 0.61 -14.20
CA TRP A 417 -40.16 -0.76 -13.78
C TRP A 417 -39.07 -0.81 -12.71
N THR A 418 -38.04 0.02 -12.84
CA THR A 418 -36.91 0.08 -11.88
C THR A 418 -37.36 0.64 -10.54
N ALA A 419 -38.21 1.68 -10.55
CA ALA A 419 -38.81 2.24 -9.34
C ALA A 419 -39.72 1.23 -8.61
N ASP A 420 -40.57 0.50 -9.36
CA ASP A 420 -41.44 -0.56 -8.81
C ASP A 420 -40.60 -1.71 -8.22
N GLU A 421 -39.53 -2.15 -8.89
CA GLU A 421 -38.62 -3.20 -8.40
C GLU A 421 -37.89 -2.79 -7.11
N GLY A 422 -37.41 -1.55 -7.02
CA GLY A 422 -36.79 -1.03 -5.79
C GLY A 422 -37.73 -1.08 -4.59
N GLY A 423 -38.99 -0.70 -4.77
CA GLY A 423 -40.01 -0.80 -3.72
C GLY A 423 -40.32 -2.25 -3.30
N ARG A 424 -40.29 -3.20 -4.26
CA ARG A 424 -40.45 -4.64 -3.98
C ARG A 424 -39.30 -5.19 -3.13
N ALA A 425 -38.07 -4.83 -3.48
CA ALA A 425 -36.86 -5.26 -2.80
C ALA A 425 -36.81 -4.78 -1.35
N GLU A 426 -37.10 -3.50 -1.13
CA GLU A 426 -37.06 -2.87 0.20
C GLU A 426 -38.04 -3.55 1.18
N LEU A 427 -39.28 -3.79 0.72
CA LEU A 427 -40.27 -4.46 1.55
C LEU A 427 -39.88 -5.91 1.87
N TYR A 428 -39.32 -6.64 0.89
CA TYR A 428 -38.85 -8.00 1.10
C TYR A 428 -37.67 -8.07 2.08
N GLN A 429 -36.69 -7.15 1.99
CA GLN A 429 -35.57 -7.08 2.95
C GLN A 429 -36.06 -6.78 4.37
N ARG A 430 -37.03 -5.87 4.53
CA ARG A 430 -37.68 -5.62 5.83
C ARG A 430 -38.39 -6.87 6.35
N LEU A 431 -39.10 -7.59 5.50
CA LEU A 431 -39.81 -8.83 5.84
C LEU A 431 -38.81 -9.92 6.28
N ALA A 432 -37.73 -10.11 5.52
CA ALA A 432 -36.68 -11.07 5.82
C ALA A 432 -35.95 -10.78 7.15
N ALA A 433 -35.60 -9.51 7.40
CA ALA A 433 -34.98 -9.10 8.65
C ALA A 433 -35.92 -9.31 9.86
N ALA A 434 -37.23 -9.09 9.68
CA ALA A 434 -38.22 -9.39 10.71
C ALA A 434 -38.36 -10.91 10.94
N ALA A 435 -38.39 -11.71 9.87
CA ALA A 435 -38.45 -13.16 9.94
C ALA A 435 -37.23 -13.78 10.64
N GLY A 436 -36.03 -13.26 10.36
CA GLY A 436 -34.79 -13.69 11.05
C GLY A 436 -34.84 -13.40 12.56
N ARG A 437 -35.29 -12.21 12.96
CA ARG A 437 -35.47 -11.88 14.39
C ARG A 437 -36.56 -12.74 15.05
N TRP A 438 -37.62 -13.06 14.34
CA TRP A 438 -38.69 -13.95 14.82
C TRP A 438 -38.19 -15.38 15.04
N GLN A 439 -37.36 -15.92 14.14
CA GLN A 439 -36.74 -17.24 14.30
C GLN A 439 -35.82 -17.31 15.53
N GLN A 440 -35.15 -16.20 15.87
CA GLN A 440 -34.29 -16.07 17.04
C GLN A 440 -35.07 -15.81 18.35
N GLY A 441 -36.41 -15.75 18.30
CA GLY A 441 -37.26 -15.48 19.46
C GLY A 441 -37.26 -14.01 19.94
N GLN A 442 -36.64 -13.10 19.19
CA GLN A 442 -36.45 -11.69 19.53
C GLN A 442 -37.41 -10.75 18.79
N GLY A 443 -38.16 -11.26 17.80
CA GLY A 443 -39.08 -10.48 16.97
C GLY A 443 -40.55 -10.85 17.19
N ALA A 444 -41.41 -9.85 17.35
CA ALA A 444 -42.87 -10.04 17.29
C ALA A 444 -43.35 -10.09 15.82
N VAL A 445 -44.49 -10.75 15.59
CA VAL A 445 -45.16 -10.77 14.27
C VAL A 445 -45.56 -9.36 13.81
N TRP A 446 -45.72 -9.16 12.51
CA TRP A 446 -46.21 -7.90 11.97
C TRP A 446 -47.70 -7.68 12.27
N ILE A 447 -48.09 -6.42 12.47
CA ILE A 447 -49.48 -5.98 12.71
C ILE A 447 -49.91 -4.96 11.66
N ASP A 448 -51.21 -4.70 11.55
CA ASP A 448 -51.72 -3.63 10.67
C ASP A 448 -51.16 -2.26 11.15
N PRO A 449 -50.69 -1.38 10.25
CA PRO A 449 -50.85 -1.43 8.78
C PRO A 449 -49.74 -2.19 8.00
N ASP A 450 -48.59 -2.49 8.61
CA ASP A 450 -47.44 -3.11 7.90
C ASP A 450 -47.76 -4.50 7.34
N LEU A 451 -48.53 -5.31 8.09
CA LEU A 451 -48.98 -6.64 7.64
C LEU A 451 -49.91 -6.56 6.42
N GLU A 452 -50.82 -5.57 6.41
CA GLU A 452 -51.73 -5.37 5.28
C GLU A 452 -50.97 -4.97 4.02
N TYR A 453 -49.98 -4.08 4.16
CA TYR A 453 -49.09 -3.69 3.07
C TYR A 453 -48.28 -4.87 2.52
N ALA A 454 -47.75 -5.74 3.40
CA ALA A 454 -46.98 -6.93 3.03
C ALA A 454 -47.81 -7.98 2.28
N LEU A 455 -49.07 -8.19 2.68
CA LEU A 455 -49.98 -9.11 2.01
C LEU A 455 -50.40 -8.60 0.63
N GLN A 456 -50.74 -7.31 0.53
CA GLN A 456 -51.03 -6.67 -0.76
C GLN A 456 -49.83 -6.75 -1.71
N TRP A 457 -48.61 -6.58 -1.18
CA TRP A 457 -47.40 -6.78 -1.95
C TRP A 457 -47.25 -8.22 -2.45
N ARG A 458 -47.41 -9.23 -1.58
CA ARG A 458 -47.31 -10.65 -2.00
C ARG A 458 -48.29 -10.96 -3.13
N ASP A 459 -49.54 -10.54 -2.98
CA ASP A 459 -50.61 -10.82 -3.94
C ASP A 459 -50.38 -10.09 -5.28
N ARG A 460 -49.87 -8.86 -5.24
CA ARG A 460 -49.56 -8.06 -6.44
C ARG A 460 -48.30 -8.52 -7.17
N THR A 461 -47.30 -9.00 -6.43
CA THR A 461 -45.94 -9.16 -6.96
C THR A 461 -45.53 -10.60 -7.22
N GLN A 462 -46.21 -11.57 -6.60
CA GLN A 462 -45.99 -13.01 -6.73
C GLN A 462 -44.48 -13.37 -6.74
N PRO A 463 -43.73 -13.02 -5.69
CA PRO A 463 -42.30 -13.26 -5.64
C PRO A 463 -42.01 -14.76 -5.64
N ASN A 464 -40.97 -15.20 -6.35
CA ASN A 464 -40.51 -16.59 -6.36
C ASN A 464 -39.15 -16.73 -5.67
N ARG A 465 -38.71 -17.97 -5.46
CA ARG A 465 -37.44 -18.28 -4.77
C ARG A 465 -36.22 -17.73 -5.52
N HIS A 466 -36.24 -17.75 -6.85
CA HIS A 466 -35.14 -17.26 -7.68
C HIS A 466 -34.99 -15.73 -7.59
N TRP A 467 -36.09 -14.99 -7.58
CA TRP A 467 -36.11 -13.54 -7.34
C TRP A 467 -35.61 -13.20 -5.93
N ALA A 468 -36.08 -13.94 -4.91
CA ALA A 468 -35.72 -13.72 -3.52
C ALA A 468 -34.24 -14.01 -3.21
N ALA A 469 -33.64 -14.97 -3.92
CA ALA A 469 -32.22 -15.30 -3.79
C ALA A 469 -31.30 -14.10 -4.01
N ARG A 470 -31.72 -13.11 -4.84
CA ARG A 470 -31.02 -11.84 -5.06
C ARG A 470 -30.75 -11.06 -3.77
N TYR A 471 -31.62 -11.18 -2.77
CA TYR A 471 -31.58 -10.37 -1.55
C TYR A 471 -31.05 -11.15 -0.33
N GLY A 472 -30.50 -12.35 -0.54
CA GLY A 472 -29.73 -13.09 0.47
C GLY A 472 -30.53 -13.67 1.65
N ALA A 473 -31.85 -13.64 1.58
CA ALA A 473 -32.73 -14.11 2.65
C ALA A 473 -33.36 -15.47 2.35
N ASP A 474 -33.63 -16.25 3.40
CA ASP A 474 -34.40 -17.47 3.28
C ASP A 474 -35.85 -17.14 2.91
N PHE A 475 -36.19 -17.32 1.63
CA PHE A 475 -37.53 -17.08 1.10
C PHE A 475 -38.60 -17.90 1.82
N SER A 476 -38.29 -19.14 2.18
CA SER A 476 -39.23 -20.02 2.89
C SER A 476 -39.51 -19.49 4.29
N LEU A 477 -38.48 -19.01 5.00
CA LEU A 477 -38.63 -18.40 6.32
C LEU A 477 -39.44 -17.09 6.26
N ALA A 478 -39.16 -16.22 5.27
CA ALA A 478 -39.86 -14.95 5.12
C ALA A 478 -41.36 -15.14 4.82
N MET A 479 -41.71 -16.11 3.97
CA MET A 479 -43.11 -16.44 3.69
C MET A 479 -43.80 -17.07 4.91
N ALA A 480 -43.13 -17.98 5.63
CA ALA A 480 -43.67 -18.58 6.84
C ALA A 480 -43.96 -17.53 7.94
N PHE A 481 -43.08 -16.53 8.08
CA PHE A 481 -43.30 -15.41 9.00
C PHE A 481 -44.52 -14.55 8.62
N LEU A 482 -44.69 -14.27 7.33
CA LEU A 482 -45.83 -13.51 6.82
C LEU A 482 -47.15 -14.26 7.05
N ASP A 483 -47.17 -15.57 6.83
CA ASP A 483 -48.33 -16.43 7.08
C ASP A 483 -48.65 -16.52 8.57
N ALA A 484 -47.65 -16.69 9.44
CA ALA A 484 -47.82 -16.68 10.89
C ALA A 484 -48.39 -15.33 11.40
N SER A 485 -47.92 -14.22 10.84
CA SER A 485 -48.43 -12.88 11.14
C SER A 485 -49.89 -12.72 10.71
N HIS A 486 -50.26 -13.27 9.55
CA HIS A 486 -51.63 -13.27 9.04
C HIS A 486 -52.59 -14.07 9.93
N GLU A 487 -52.20 -15.29 10.32
CA GLU A 487 -53.01 -16.13 11.22
C GLU A 487 -53.23 -15.47 12.59
N GLN A 488 -52.21 -14.82 13.15
CA GLN A 488 -52.32 -14.15 14.43
C GLN A 488 -53.24 -12.91 14.36
N ARG A 489 -53.29 -12.21 13.21
CA ARG A 489 -54.26 -11.13 12.95
C ARG A 489 -55.69 -11.66 12.95
N GLU A 490 -55.94 -12.79 12.30
CA GLU A 490 -57.27 -13.41 12.30
C GLU A 490 -57.70 -13.88 13.70
N ALA A 491 -56.78 -14.47 14.46
CA ALA A 491 -57.04 -14.89 15.84
C ALA A 491 -57.43 -13.70 16.73
N ARG A 492 -56.72 -12.57 16.65
CA ARG A 492 -57.07 -11.33 17.38
C ARG A 492 -58.42 -10.74 16.96
N ARG A 493 -58.80 -10.82 15.67
CA ARG A 493 -60.13 -10.40 15.22
C ARG A 493 -61.23 -11.29 15.80
N ARG A 494 -60.98 -12.60 15.88
CA ARG A 494 -61.90 -13.58 16.52
C ARG A 494 -62.03 -13.33 18.03
N GLU A 495 -60.94 -12.98 18.72
CA GLU A 495 -60.96 -12.60 20.14
C GLU A 495 -61.68 -11.27 20.42
N ARG A 496 -61.44 -10.23 19.61
CA ARG A 496 -62.14 -8.93 19.73
C ARG A 496 -63.64 -9.04 19.46
N ALA A 497 -64.05 -9.93 18.56
CA ALA A 497 -65.45 -10.25 18.34
C ALA A 497 -66.08 -10.97 19.56
N ALA A 498 -65.33 -11.86 20.23
CA ALA A 498 -65.76 -12.53 21.46
C ALA A 498 -65.79 -11.60 22.70
N GLN A 499 -64.96 -10.56 22.74
CA GLN A 499 -64.88 -9.58 23.83
C GLN A 499 -66.04 -8.58 23.85
N ARG A 500 -66.65 -8.24 22.69
CA ARG A 500 -67.82 -7.34 22.61
C ARG A 500 -69.08 -7.88 23.29
N VAL A 501 -69.20 -9.20 23.43
CA VAL A 501 -70.34 -9.86 24.11
C VAL A 501 -70.17 -9.93 25.63
N ARG A 502 -68.93 -9.83 26.15
CA ARG A 502 -68.61 -10.00 27.57
C ARG A 502 -68.45 -8.67 28.34
N ALA A 503 -68.42 -7.54 27.63
CA ALA A 503 -68.16 -6.21 28.18
C ALA A 503 -69.38 -5.51 28.83
N LEU A 504 -70.61 -6.04 28.72
CA LEU A 504 -71.81 -5.38 29.26
C LEU A 504 -72.22 -5.81 30.69
N ARG A 505 -71.46 -6.67 31.38
CA ARG A 505 -71.96 -7.26 32.64
C ARG A 505 -71.16 -7.05 33.92
N ARG A 506 -69.97 -6.42 33.95
CA ARG A 506 -69.23 -6.28 35.22
C ARG A 506 -68.45 -4.97 35.35
N ALA A 507 -69.14 -3.85 35.17
CA ALA A 507 -68.70 -2.56 35.69
C ALA A 507 -69.22 -2.39 37.13
N ARG A 508 -68.53 -2.97 38.11
CA ARG A 508 -68.61 -2.58 39.53
C ARG A 508 -67.44 -3.22 40.29
N THR A 509 -66.68 -2.39 40.99
CA THR A 509 -65.70 -2.70 42.05
C THR A 509 -64.23 -2.92 41.65
N SER A 510 -63.60 -1.79 41.33
CA SER A 510 -62.32 -1.31 41.86
C SER A 510 -61.71 -2.06 43.06
N ALA A 511 -60.56 -2.71 42.85
CA ALA A 511 -59.52 -2.93 43.87
C ALA A 511 -58.25 -3.53 43.22
N LEU A 512 -57.52 -2.79 42.37
CA LEU A 512 -56.17 -3.20 41.90
C LEU A 512 -55.38 -2.01 41.30
N LEU A 513 -55.60 -0.79 41.80
CA LEU A 513 -54.86 0.42 41.39
C LEU A 513 -53.80 0.88 42.41
N ALA A 514 -53.58 0.13 43.49
CA ALA A 514 -52.58 0.47 44.51
C ALA A 514 -51.25 -0.29 44.36
N SER A 515 -51.22 -1.42 43.63
CA SER A 515 -49.98 -2.16 43.33
C SER A 515 -49.24 -1.67 42.08
N LEU A 516 -49.93 -0.95 41.19
CA LEU A 516 -49.37 -0.44 39.93
C LEU A 516 -48.42 0.75 40.14
N GLY A 517 -48.70 1.61 41.13
CA GLY A 517 -47.87 2.78 41.43
C GLY A 517 -46.48 2.42 41.97
N LEU A 518 -46.37 1.32 42.73
CA LEU A 518 -45.09 0.89 43.31
C LEU A 518 -44.19 0.19 42.28
N LEU A 519 -44.81 -0.52 41.31
CA LEU A 519 -44.11 -1.09 40.14
C LEU A 519 -43.63 -0.02 39.15
N ILE A 520 -44.36 1.08 39.00
CA ILE A 520 -43.96 2.21 38.14
C ILE A 520 -42.76 2.95 38.74
N VAL A 521 -42.73 3.18 40.06
CA VAL A 521 -41.58 3.82 40.73
C VAL A 521 -40.34 2.91 40.71
N ALA A 522 -40.51 1.60 40.94
CA ALA A 522 -39.42 0.64 40.80
C ALA A 522 -38.94 0.53 39.33
N GLY A 523 -39.86 0.61 38.35
CA GLY A 523 -39.54 0.63 36.93
C GLY A 523 -38.80 1.89 36.50
N ILE A 524 -39.16 3.06 37.03
CA ILE A 524 -38.45 4.34 36.76
C ILE A 524 -37.07 4.34 37.43
N ALA A 525 -36.93 3.80 38.65
CA ALA A 525 -35.64 3.66 39.30
C ALA A 525 -34.73 2.64 38.59
N ALA A 526 -35.29 1.51 38.13
CA ALA A 526 -34.57 0.51 37.33
C ALA A 526 -34.20 1.07 35.96
N TRP A 527 -35.10 1.83 35.31
CA TRP A 527 -34.80 2.53 34.07
C TRP A 527 -33.73 3.60 34.27
N GLY A 528 -33.78 4.41 35.33
CA GLY A 528 -32.73 5.39 35.65
C GLY A 528 -31.38 4.75 35.97
N TRP A 529 -31.37 3.57 36.61
CA TRP A 529 -30.15 2.79 36.81
C TRP A 529 -29.62 2.21 35.50
N PHE A 530 -30.50 1.66 34.65
CA PHE A 530 -30.16 1.13 33.33
C PHE A 530 -29.64 2.25 32.40
N GLU A 531 -30.29 3.41 32.40
CA GLU A 531 -29.88 4.61 31.66
C GLU A 531 -28.53 5.13 32.16
N ARG A 532 -28.27 5.08 33.47
CA ARG A 532 -26.96 5.42 34.03
C ARG A 532 -25.89 4.40 33.64
N GLN A 533 -26.21 3.11 33.60
CA GLN A 533 -25.29 2.08 33.10
C GLN A 533 -25.02 2.28 31.60
N HIS A 534 -26.04 2.64 30.81
CA HIS A 534 -25.88 2.98 29.40
C HIS A 534 -25.08 4.27 29.19
N ALA A 535 -25.29 5.30 30.01
CA ALA A 535 -24.53 6.54 29.96
C ALA A 535 -23.05 6.30 30.28
N LEU A 536 -22.76 5.51 31.32
CA LEU A 536 -21.38 5.13 31.66
C LEU A 536 -20.74 4.25 30.58
N ALA A 537 -21.48 3.31 30.01
CA ALA A 537 -20.99 2.46 28.92
C ALA A 537 -20.71 3.27 27.64
N THR A 538 -21.58 4.23 27.30
CA THR A 538 -21.38 5.12 26.14
C THR A 538 -20.25 6.12 26.35
N GLU A 539 -20.03 6.62 27.56
CA GLU A 539 -18.88 7.48 27.90
C GLU A 539 -17.55 6.71 27.80
N GLN A 540 -17.51 5.45 28.26
CA GLN A 540 -16.35 4.57 28.09
C GLN A 540 -16.05 4.29 26.61
N LEU A 541 -17.08 3.97 25.82
CA LEU A 541 -16.94 3.75 24.38
C LEU A 541 -16.41 4.99 23.66
N ARG A 542 -16.95 6.19 23.95
CA ARG A 542 -16.46 7.45 23.37
C ARG A 542 -15.01 7.74 23.72
N THR A 543 -14.60 7.44 24.94
CA THR A 543 -13.21 7.65 25.38
C THR A 543 -12.26 6.71 24.63
N LEU A 544 -12.65 5.46 24.42
CA LEU A 544 -11.90 4.50 23.61
C LEU A 544 -11.85 4.94 22.13
N GLU A 545 -12.97 5.37 21.55
CA GLU A 545 -13.00 5.86 20.16
C GLU A 545 -12.11 7.09 19.94
N LEU A 546 -12.09 8.03 20.90
CA LEU A 546 -11.20 9.20 20.85
C LEU A 546 -9.73 8.79 20.91
N PHE A 547 -9.38 7.83 21.79
CA PHE A 547 -8.04 7.27 21.86
C PHE A 547 -7.65 6.56 20.56
N ASP A 548 -8.52 5.69 20.05
CA ASP A 548 -8.29 4.90 18.84
C ASP A 548 -8.14 5.79 17.59
N SER A 549 -8.93 6.86 17.52
CA SER A 549 -8.81 7.90 16.49
C SER A 549 -7.44 8.59 16.57
N GLY A 550 -7.02 9.01 17.77
CA GLY A 550 -5.70 9.62 17.98
C GLY A 550 -4.54 8.68 17.63
N LEU A 551 -4.64 7.40 18.00
CA LEU A 551 -3.66 6.37 17.67
C LEU A 551 -3.58 6.14 16.15
N THR A 552 -4.73 5.98 15.49
CA THR A 552 -4.81 5.75 14.04
C THR A 552 -4.28 6.96 13.26
N HIS A 553 -4.65 8.18 13.66
CA HIS A 553 -4.14 9.40 13.06
C HIS A 553 -2.61 9.50 13.19
N SER A 554 -2.07 9.18 14.37
CA SER A 554 -0.63 9.18 14.61
C SER A 554 0.10 8.10 13.80
N ALA A 555 -0.51 6.92 13.62
CA ALA A 555 0.02 5.87 12.77
C ALA A 555 0.09 6.31 11.30
N LEU A 556 -0.97 6.95 10.79
CA LEU A 556 -1.00 7.51 9.43
C LEU A 556 0.06 8.61 9.23
N LEU A 557 0.21 9.52 10.19
CA LEU A 557 1.26 10.55 10.16
C LEU A 557 2.66 9.93 10.17
N SER A 558 2.87 8.89 10.96
CA SER A 558 4.15 8.19 11.02
C SER A 558 4.49 7.46 9.71
N ARG A 559 3.48 7.03 8.94
CA ARG A 559 3.67 6.42 7.60
C ARG A 559 4.09 7.44 6.56
N ILE A 560 3.63 8.69 6.65
CA ILE A 560 4.12 9.79 5.81
C ILE A 560 5.37 10.45 6.41
N GLU A 561 6.01 9.78 7.37
CA GLU A 561 7.22 10.20 8.07
C GLU A 561 7.09 11.56 8.80
N ASP A 562 5.88 11.97 9.22
CA ASP A 562 5.67 13.14 10.08
C ASP A 562 5.62 12.74 11.57
N TYR A 563 6.80 12.36 12.08
CA TYR A 563 6.96 11.87 13.45
C TYR A 563 6.73 12.97 14.49
N ALA A 564 7.02 14.22 14.15
CA ALA A 564 6.80 15.37 15.03
C ALA A 564 5.31 15.58 15.31
N ALA A 565 4.47 15.60 14.28
CA ALA A 565 3.02 15.73 14.44
C ALA A 565 2.41 14.50 15.13
N ALA A 566 2.85 13.29 14.75
CA ALA A 566 2.42 12.05 15.40
C ALA A 566 2.69 12.08 16.91
N LYS A 567 3.89 12.51 17.32
CA LYS A 567 4.26 12.62 18.74
C LYS A 567 3.39 13.61 19.50
N GLN A 568 3.00 14.73 18.89
CA GLN A 568 2.12 15.71 19.51
C GLN A 568 0.72 15.15 19.77
N ILE A 569 0.16 14.39 18.81
CA ILE A 569 -1.16 13.74 18.99
C ILE A 569 -1.06 12.62 20.02
N LEU A 570 0.00 11.81 20.01
CA LEU A 570 0.18 10.77 21.02
C LEU A 570 0.31 11.36 22.43
N ALA A 571 0.92 12.54 22.58
CA ALA A 571 1.05 13.22 23.87
C ALA A 571 -0.32 13.53 24.50
N THR A 572 -1.34 13.90 23.73
CA THR A 572 -2.68 14.20 24.26
C THR A 572 -3.44 12.96 24.75
N THR A 573 -3.04 11.77 24.28
CA THR A 573 -3.69 10.51 24.69
C THR A 573 -3.30 10.04 26.09
N PHE A 574 -2.22 10.58 26.69
CA PHE A 574 -1.78 10.20 28.04
C PHE A 574 -2.77 10.64 29.13
N ASP A 575 -3.52 11.73 28.90
CA ASP A 575 -4.54 12.20 29.84
C ASP A 575 -5.68 11.17 30.04
N LEU A 576 -5.81 10.19 29.13
CA LEU A 576 -6.83 9.16 29.16
C LEU A 576 -6.40 7.86 29.85
N ASP A 577 -5.14 7.74 30.31
CA ASP A 577 -4.53 6.46 30.73
C ASP A 577 -5.32 5.65 31.76
N ARG A 578 -5.98 6.33 32.70
CA ARG A 578 -6.79 5.66 33.75
C ARG A 578 -7.97 4.88 33.19
N GLN A 579 -8.45 5.23 32.01
CA GLN A 579 -9.67 4.67 31.40
C GLN A 579 -9.35 3.69 30.25
N ILE A 580 -8.11 3.67 29.78
CA ILE A 580 -7.69 2.89 28.62
C ILE A 580 -7.06 1.56 29.06
N PRO A 581 -7.46 0.40 28.51
CA PRO A 581 -6.87 -0.90 28.82
C PRO A 581 -5.37 -0.99 28.49
N GLN A 582 -4.62 -1.82 29.23
CA GLN A 582 -3.17 -2.01 29.05
C GLN A 582 -2.75 -2.35 27.60
N PRO A 583 -3.43 -3.24 26.86
CA PRO A 583 -3.02 -3.57 25.48
C PRO A 583 -3.08 -2.37 24.53
N ARG A 584 -4.06 -1.47 24.73
CA ARG A 584 -4.20 -0.22 23.95
C ARG A 584 -3.10 0.77 24.31
N ARG A 585 -2.79 0.94 25.61
CA ARG A 585 -1.65 1.76 26.05
C ARG A 585 -0.32 1.24 25.48
N MET A 586 -0.13 -0.07 25.44
CA MET A 586 1.05 -0.68 24.83
C MET A 586 1.16 -0.39 23.33
N ALA A 587 0.05 -0.41 22.57
CA ALA A 587 0.06 -0.03 21.16
C ALA A 587 0.48 1.43 20.94
N ARG A 588 -0.03 2.35 21.77
CA ARG A 588 0.41 3.76 21.78
C ARG A 588 1.88 3.90 22.15
N ASP A 589 2.31 3.29 23.24
CA ASP A 589 3.69 3.41 23.74
C ASP A 589 4.70 2.88 22.71
N LEU A 590 4.33 1.78 22.02
CA LEU A 590 5.12 1.21 20.93
C LEU A 590 5.24 2.19 19.76
N LEU A 591 4.13 2.78 19.30
CA LEU A 591 4.16 3.79 18.24
C LEU A 591 4.93 5.04 18.67
N LEU A 592 4.79 5.47 19.92
CA LEU A 592 5.55 6.59 20.47
C LEU A 592 7.06 6.30 20.47
N ALA A 593 7.47 5.12 20.94
CA ALA A 593 8.87 4.70 20.91
C ALA A 593 9.41 4.66 19.48
N TYR A 594 8.64 4.14 18.52
CA TYR A 594 8.99 4.18 17.09
C TYR A 594 9.20 5.62 16.58
N THR A 595 8.29 6.55 16.90
CA THR A 595 8.45 7.97 16.50
C THR A 595 9.66 8.65 17.14
N GLN A 596 10.11 8.18 18.31
CA GLN A 596 11.31 8.69 18.98
C GLN A 596 12.60 8.09 18.43
N ILE A 597 12.54 6.81 18.05
CA ILE A 597 13.64 6.08 17.41
C ILE A 597 13.95 6.70 16.04
N LEU A 598 12.93 6.91 15.21
CA LEU A 598 13.11 7.45 13.86
C LEU A 598 13.10 8.97 13.81
N GLY A 599 12.35 9.65 14.68
CA GLY A 599 12.27 11.11 14.73
C GLY A 599 13.33 11.73 15.65
N ALA A 600 13.87 12.88 15.27
CA ALA A 600 14.67 13.72 16.16
C ALA A 600 14.14 15.15 16.21
N ALA A 601 14.16 15.74 17.40
CA ALA A 601 13.96 17.16 17.61
C ALA A 601 15.31 17.88 17.73
N PRO A 602 15.39 19.19 17.44
CA PRO A 602 16.63 19.93 17.61
C PRO A 602 17.05 19.99 19.08
N ALA A 603 18.34 19.81 19.34
CA ALA A 603 18.93 19.94 20.66
C ALA A 603 19.12 21.41 21.08
N GLN A 604 19.33 22.30 20.11
CA GLN A 604 19.43 23.75 20.32
C GLN A 604 18.94 24.48 19.07
N THR A 605 18.22 25.59 19.25
CA THR A 605 17.82 26.51 18.18
C THR A 605 18.52 27.84 18.38
N TYR A 606 19.05 28.41 17.30
CA TYR A 606 19.72 29.71 17.27
C TYR A 606 18.83 30.69 16.49
N GLU A 607 18.30 31.70 17.18
CA GLU A 607 17.35 32.67 16.64
C GLU A 607 17.95 34.09 16.62
N GLY A 608 17.35 35.00 15.84
CA GLY A 608 17.80 36.40 15.74
C GLY A 608 18.51 36.86 14.44
N PRO A 609 19.01 36.01 13.52
CA PRO A 609 19.54 36.49 12.23
C PRO A 609 18.49 37.17 11.35
N GLY A 610 17.28 36.60 11.33
CA GLY A 610 16.22 36.93 10.37
C GLY A 610 16.27 36.00 9.15
N PRO A 611 15.11 35.51 8.66
CA PRO A 611 15.05 34.66 7.47
C PRO A 611 15.23 35.44 6.17
N PRO A 612 15.65 34.78 5.08
CA PRO A 612 16.19 33.41 4.94
C PRO A 612 17.71 33.30 5.21
N LEU A 613 18.15 32.17 5.78
CA LEU A 613 19.57 31.82 5.90
C LEU A 613 20.01 30.90 4.77
N SER A 614 21.18 31.16 4.18
CA SER A 614 21.77 30.34 3.12
C SER A 614 22.64 29.21 3.68
N GLN A 615 23.47 29.50 4.69
CA GLN A 615 24.45 28.56 5.24
C GLN A 615 24.66 28.78 6.75
N ALA A 616 25.06 27.72 7.46
CA ALA A 616 25.64 27.81 8.79
C ALA A 616 26.92 26.98 8.87
N VAL A 617 27.96 27.56 9.45
CA VAL A 617 29.25 26.91 9.66
C VAL A 617 29.75 27.02 11.10
N VAL A 618 30.58 26.09 11.53
CA VAL A 618 31.08 26.00 12.91
C VAL A 618 32.59 26.27 12.94
N SER A 619 33.04 27.04 13.94
CA SER A 619 34.47 27.30 14.11
C SER A 619 35.23 25.99 14.42
N PRO A 620 36.52 25.87 14.05
CA PRO A 620 37.29 24.65 14.25
C PRO A 620 37.44 24.20 15.72
N ASP A 621 37.36 25.14 16.66
CA ASP A 621 37.36 24.89 18.11
C ASP A 621 35.97 24.55 18.68
N GLY A 622 34.93 24.56 17.83
CA GLY A 622 33.55 24.28 18.20
C GLY A 622 32.88 25.36 19.05
N SER A 623 33.52 26.52 19.26
CA SER A 623 33.04 27.55 20.19
C SER A 623 32.01 28.51 19.57
N LEU A 624 32.06 28.71 18.26
CA LEU A 624 31.21 29.66 17.53
C LEU A 624 30.48 28.99 16.36
N VAL A 625 29.28 29.47 16.08
CA VAL A 625 28.50 29.13 14.88
C VAL A 625 28.29 30.41 14.07
N ALA A 626 28.79 30.44 12.84
CA ALA A 626 28.50 31.52 11.90
C ALA A 626 27.30 31.15 11.03
N ALA A 627 26.43 32.12 10.76
CA ALA A 627 25.31 31.96 9.83
C ALA A 627 25.27 33.13 8.86
N CYS A 628 25.05 32.85 7.57
CA CYS A 628 24.88 33.87 6.55
C CYS A 628 23.58 33.71 5.77
N GLY A 629 23.06 34.80 5.19
CA GLY A 629 21.78 34.78 4.50
C GLY A 629 21.44 36.03 3.70
N GLU A 630 20.15 36.26 3.49
CA GLU A 630 19.66 37.43 2.77
C GLU A 630 20.02 38.74 3.47
N ARG A 631 19.96 39.83 2.69
CA ARG A 631 20.23 41.21 3.14
C ARG A 631 21.64 41.40 3.71
N GLY A 632 22.63 40.69 3.18
CA GLY A 632 24.00 40.75 3.67
C GLY A 632 24.18 40.25 5.11
N THR A 633 23.23 39.46 5.63
CA THR A 633 23.25 39.00 7.03
C THR A 633 24.43 38.06 7.26
N LEU A 634 25.30 38.41 8.20
CA LEU A 634 26.35 37.53 8.73
C LEU A 634 26.41 37.66 10.25
N VAL A 635 26.17 36.55 10.96
CA VAL A 635 25.98 36.55 12.42
C VAL A 635 26.79 35.43 13.05
N LEU A 636 27.38 35.70 14.22
CA LEU A 636 28.09 34.71 15.04
C LEU A 636 27.32 34.44 16.33
N PHE A 637 27.14 33.16 16.64
CA PHE A 637 26.54 32.65 17.86
C PHE A 637 27.57 31.92 18.71
N ALA A 638 27.40 31.96 20.03
CA ALA A 638 28.09 31.04 20.92
C ALA A 638 27.47 29.64 20.75
N ALA A 639 28.30 28.65 20.40
CA ALA A 639 27.82 27.33 19.99
C ALA A 639 27.05 26.60 21.10
N GLU A 640 27.45 26.74 22.37
CA GLU A 640 26.77 26.04 23.48
C GLU A 640 25.52 26.77 23.98
N SER A 641 25.56 28.08 24.17
CA SER A 641 24.43 28.82 24.74
C SER A 641 23.39 29.24 23.71
N GLY A 642 23.74 29.23 22.42
CA GLY A 642 22.90 29.75 21.34
C GLY A 642 22.78 31.27 21.31
N ALA A 643 23.48 31.99 22.18
CA ALA A 643 23.41 33.44 22.24
C ALA A 643 24.12 34.07 21.03
N MET A 644 23.45 35.04 20.40
CA MET A 644 24.06 35.87 19.36
C MET A 644 25.16 36.74 19.98
N VAL A 645 26.40 36.57 19.51
CA VAL A 645 27.57 37.30 20.02
C VAL A 645 27.87 38.51 19.16
N TYR A 646 27.86 38.35 17.83
CA TYR A 646 28.17 39.42 16.89
C TYR A 646 27.24 39.40 15.69
N ARG A 647 26.85 40.59 15.21
CA ARG A 647 26.32 40.80 13.86
C ARG A 647 27.38 41.56 13.07
N ILE A 648 27.84 40.96 11.97
CA ILE A 648 28.94 41.47 11.16
C ILE A 648 28.33 42.23 9.98
N GLU A 649 28.74 43.48 9.82
CA GLU A 649 28.27 44.37 8.74
C GLU A 649 29.43 44.67 7.77
N GLY A 650 29.16 44.69 6.47
CA GLY A 650 30.12 45.14 5.45
C GLY A 650 29.82 44.71 4.01
N HIS A 651 29.07 43.63 3.81
CA HIS A 651 28.48 43.31 2.50
C HIS A 651 27.31 44.24 2.17
N ASP A 652 26.98 44.39 0.88
CA ASP A 652 25.85 45.22 0.46
C ASP A 652 24.52 44.58 0.91
N PRO A 653 23.70 45.25 1.74
CA PRO A 653 22.45 44.70 2.24
C PRO A 653 21.37 44.50 1.17
N ARG A 654 21.60 44.96 -0.08
CA ARG A 654 20.71 44.69 -1.21
C ARG A 654 20.94 43.31 -1.84
N HIS A 655 22.07 42.68 -1.56
CA HIS A 655 22.50 41.41 -2.15
C HIS A 655 22.45 40.29 -1.10
N GLN A 656 22.26 39.05 -1.54
CA GLN A 656 22.24 37.89 -0.66
C GLN A 656 23.67 37.37 -0.44
N LEU A 657 23.98 37.02 0.81
CA LEU A 657 25.16 36.20 1.09
C LEU A 657 24.82 34.74 0.82
N ARG A 658 25.58 34.13 -0.08
CA ARG A 658 25.38 32.74 -0.50
C ARG A 658 26.09 31.79 0.44
N ASP A 659 27.32 32.10 0.83
CA ASP A 659 28.14 31.16 1.59
C ASP A 659 29.14 31.84 2.54
N CYS A 660 29.51 31.10 3.60
CA CYS A 660 30.56 31.49 4.54
C CYS A 660 31.31 30.26 5.05
N VAL A 661 32.62 30.39 5.30
CA VAL A 661 33.49 29.26 5.66
C VAL A 661 34.63 29.68 6.57
N PHE A 662 34.87 28.91 7.63
CA PHE A 662 35.99 29.15 8.54
C PHE A 662 37.32 28.64 7.98
N HIS A 663 38.41 29.33 8.31
CA HIS A 663 39.75 28.78 8.18
C HIS A 663 39.91 27.56 9.08
N PRO A 664 40.54 26.46 8.64
CA PRO A 664 40.78 25.28 9.48
C PRO A 664 41.55 25.56 10.77
N GLY A 665 42.40 26.59 10.78
CA GLY A 665 43.15 27.04 11.97
C GLY A 665 42.37 27.97 12.91
N GLY A 666 41.17 28.42 12.53
CA GLY A 666 40.32 29.29 13.36
C GLY A 666 40.69 30.79 13.33
N ASP A 667 41.63 31.19 12.47
CA ASP A 667 42.14 32.58 12.44
C ASP A 667 41.18 33.57 11.77
N TRP A 668 40.45 33.12 10.75
CA TRP A 668 39.57 33.97 9.94
C TRP A 668 38.35 33.23 9.42
N LEU A 669 37.34 34.01 9.04
CA LEU A 669 36.09 33.56 8.39
C LEU A 669 36.00 34.22 7.01
N ALA A 670 35.67 33.47 5.96
CA ALA A 670 35.38 34.01 4.64
C ALA A 670 33.86 34.09 4.42
N SER A 671 33.40 35.11 3.67
CA SER A 671 32.02 35.19 3.18
C SER A 671 31.96 35.77 1.77
N ALA A 672 30.97 35.33 0.99
CA ALA A 672 30.72 35.84 -0.36
C ALA A 672 29.25 35.63 -0.79
N GLY A 673 28.85 36.34 -1.84
CA GLY A 673 27.50 36.24 -2.38
C GLY A 673 27.29 37.00 -3.69
N ASP A 674 26.06 37.49 -3.88
CA ASP A 674 25.59 38.13 -5.12
C ASP A 674 26.24 39.49 -5.39
N ASP A 675 26.94 40.08 -4.41
CA ASP A 675 27.73 41.30 -4.63
C ASP A 675 29.09 41.03 -5.32
N GLY A 676 29.43 39.75 -5.52
CA GLY A 676 30.69 39.30 -6.11
C GLY A 676 31.93 39.61 -5.26
N ARG A 677 31.77 40.07 -4.01
CA ARG A 677 32.87 40.37 -3.10
C ARG A 677 33.19 39.14 -2.27
N ILE A 678 34.47 38.81 -2.18
CA ILE A 678 34.97 37.83 -1.22
C ILE A 678 35.60 38.62 -0.06
N MET A 679 35.04 38.46 1.14
CA MET A 679 35.48 39.14 2.36
C MET A 679 36.12 38.14 3.31
N LEU A 680 37.29 38.49 3.86
CA LEU A 680 37.92 37.78 4.98
C LEU A 680 37.79 38.60 6.26
N TRP A 681 37.25 37.98 7.29
CA TRP A 681 37.04 38.56 8.61
C TRP A 681 38.05 37.96 9.59
N SER A 682 38.79 38.81 10.30
CA SER A 682 39.61 38.35 11.42
C SER A 682 38.69 38.03 12.58
N LEU A 683 38.87 36.85 13.19
CA LEU A 683 38.10 36.47 14.37
C LEU A 683 38.74 37.08 15.64
N PRO A 684 37.94 37.42 16.68
CA PRO A 684 38.44 38.03 17.91
C PRO A 684 39.52 37.22 18.63
N GLY A 685 40.55 37.92 19.13
CA GLY A 685 41.21 37.58 20.40
C GLY A 685 40.74 38.58 21.47
N GLU A 686 40.55 38.10 22.71
CA GLU A 686 40.04 38.82 23.91
C GLU A 686 39.62 40.30 23.70
N GLY A 687 38.32 40.55 23.52
CA GLY A 687 37.70 41.87 23.70
C GLY A 687 37.57 42.79 22.46
N LYS A 688 37.93 42.35 21.25
CA LYS A 688 37.68 43.10 19.99
C LYS A 688 36.71 42.33 19.08
N GLY A 689 35.71 43.00 18.50
CA GLY A 689 34.79 42.36 17.54
C GLY A 689 35.45 41.97 16.22
N PRO A 690 34.81 41.10 15.40
CA PRO A 690 35.33 40.72 14.10
C PRO A 690 35.48 41.94 13.18
N LEU A 691 36.63 42.07 12.52
CA LEU A 691 36.94 43.18 11.61
C LEU A 691 37.28 42.64 10.22
N PRO A 692 36.93 43.37 9.13
CA PRO A 692 37.31 42.98 7.79
C PRO A 692 38.85 43.05 7.67
N ALA A 693 39.48 41.90 7.51
CA ALA A 693 40.92 41.79 7.35
C ALA A 693 41.33 42.09 5.90
N ARG A 694 40.59 41.53 4.92
CA ARG A 694 40.86 41.67 3.49
C ARG A 694 39.58 41.54 2.67
N GLN A 695 39.58 42.12 1.47
CA GLN A 695 38.52 41.95 0.49
C GLN A 695 39.07 42.02 -0.94
N TRP A 696 38.43 41.32 -1.86
CA TRP A 696 38.68 41.43 -3.30
C TRP A 696 37.41 41.09 -4.11
N GLN A 697 37.43 41.43 -5.39
CA GLN A 697 36.30 41.21 -6.29
C GLN A 697 36.52 39.92 -7.09
N ALA A 698 35.52 39.04 -7.10
CA ALA A 698 35.46 37.87 -7.97
C ALA A 698 35.00 38.27 -9.40
N PRO A 699 35.25 37.43 -10.42
CA PRO A 699 34.86 37.71 -11.81
C PRO A 699 33.34 37.84 -12.01
N ALA A 700 32.54 37.18 -11.15
CA ALA A 700 31.09 37.20 -11.14
C ALA A 700 30.55 36.98 -9.72
N GLU A 701 29.22 36.91 -9.58
CA GLU A 701 28.52 36.52 -8.35
C GLU A 701 29.03 35.17 -7.85
N VAL A 702 29.29 35.07 -6.54
CA VAL A 702 29.87 33.88 -5.91
C VAL A 702 28.77 33.09 -5.22
N MET A 703 28.57 31.85 -5.68
CA MET A 703 27.51 30.96 -5.22
C MET A 703 27.98 30.02 -4.11
N ALA A 704 29.24 29.61 -4.13
CA ALA A 704 29.82 28.69 -3.15
C ALA A 704 31.29 29.02 -2.87
N LEU A 705 31.72 28.74 -1.64
CA LEU A 705 33.09 28.85 -1.15
C LEU A 705 33.54 27.52 -0.53
N ALA A 706 34.82 27.21 -0.65
CA ALA A 706 35.42 26.11 0.09
C ALA A 706 36.87 26.45 0.46
N VAL A 707 37.34 26.02 1.63
CA VAL A 707 38.74 26.20 2.05
C VAL A 707 39.43 24.84 2.06
N SER A 708 40.67 24.78 1.57
CA SER A 708 41.46 23.55 1.62
C SER A 708 41.76 23.13 3.07
N PRO A 709 41.89 21.83 3.38
CA PRO A 709 42.17 21.36 4.74
C PRO A 709 43.44 21.96 5.37
N ASP A 710 44.43 22.33 4.54
CA ASP A 710 45.67 22.99 4.98
C ASP A 710 45.56 24.52 5.11
N GLY A 711 44.39 25.09 4.78
CA GLY A 711 44.10 26.52 4.86
C GLY A 711 44.78 27.39 3.80
N ARG A 712 45.49 26.80 2.83
CA ARG A 712 46.30 27.55 1.85
C ARG A 712 45.54 28.00 0.62
N LEU A 713 44.42 27.36 0.29
CA LEU A 713 43.61 27.66 -0.87
C LEU A 713 42.18 27.99 -0.45
N LEU A 714 41.61 29.00 -1.09
CA LEU A 714 40.17 29.26 -1.09
C LEU A 714 39.65 29.00 -2.50
N ALA A 715 38.64 28.17 -2.65
CA ALA A 715 37.92 27.98 -3.90
C ALA A 715 36.64 28.82 -3.90
N SER A 716 36.30 29.42 -5.04
CA SER A 716 35.01 30.08 -5.26
C SER A 716 34.38 29.58 -6.56
N GLY A 717 33.09 29.28 -6.53
CA GLY A 717 32.29 28.91 -7.69
C GLY A 717 31.20 29.94 -7.94
N GLY A 718 31.00 30.33 -9.20
CA GLY A 718 30.12 31.44 -9.54
C GLY A 718 29.18 31.20 -10.71
N VAL A 719 28.46 32.28 -11.07
CA VAL A 719 27.58 32.33 -12.25
C VAL A 719 28.38 32.32 -13.58
N ASP A 720 29.67 32.63 -13.50
CA ASP A 720 30.64 32.52 -14.61
C ASP A 720 30.97 31.07 -15.00
N LYS A 721 30.37 30.07 -14.34
CA LYS A 721 30.48 28.63 -14.65
C LYS A 721 31.88 28.06 -14.36
N ALA A 722 32.74 28.84 -13.72
CA ALA A 722 34.11 28.45 -13.42
C ALA A 722 34.30 28.28 -11.92
N VAL A 723 35.32 27.50 -11.55
CA VAL A 723 35.80 27.44 -10.17
C VAL A 723 37.17 28.11 -10.11
N THR A 724 37.29 29.19 -9.32
CA THR A 724 38.54 29.93 -9.16
C THR A 724 39.21 29.57 -7.84
N LEU A 725 40.50 29.24 -7.88
CA LEU A 725 41.34 29.00 -6.71
C LEU A 725 42.12 30.27 -6.38
N TRP A 726 42.08 30.70 -5.12
CA TRP A 726 42.69 31.92 -4.62
C TRP A 726 43.74 31.62 -3.57
N ASP A 727 44.76 32.48 -3.50
CA ASP A 727 45.61 32.59 -2.32
C ASP A 727 44.95 33.56 -1.32
N PRO A 728 44.41 33.08 -0.18
CA PRO A 728 43.73 33.93 0.80
C PRO A 728 44.67 34.97 1.43
N ARG A 729 45.99 34.77 1.40
CA ARG A 729 46.97 35.72 1.94
C ARG A 729 47.29 36.87 1.00
N SER A 730 47.03 36.75 -0.30
CA SER A 730 47.28 37.82 -1.27
C SER A 730 46.02 38.32 -1.95
N GLY A 731 44.91 37.56 -1.91
CA GLY A 731 43.68 37.85 -2.65
C GLY A 731 43.84 37.68 -4.16
N LYS A 732 44.92 37.03 -4.62
CA LYS A 732 45.20 36.83 -6.05
C LYS A 732 44.65 35.48 -6.52
N PRO A 733 44.06 35.42 -7.73
CA PRO A 733 43.66 34.15 -8.33
C PRO A 733 44.93 33.36 -8.72
N LEU A 734 44.96 32.09 -8.34
CA LEU A 734 46.05 31.15 -8.63
C LEU A 734 45.76 30.33 -9.89
N ARG A 735 44.55 29.79 -9.99
CA ARG A 735 44.08 28.99 -11.13
C ARG A 735 42.57 29.14 -11.34
N ILE A 736 42.12 28.88 -12.56
CA ILE A 736 40.71 28.80 -12.94
C ILE A 736 40.48 27.39 -13.50
N LEU A 737 39.46 26.71 -13.00
CA LEU A 737 39.02 25.40 -13.46
C LEU A 737 37.79 25.60 -14.34
N GLU A 738 37.99 25.46 -15.65
CA GLU A 738 36.95 25.65 -16.66
C GLU A 738 36.42 24.29 -17.13
N GLY A 739 35.11 24.20 -17.37
CA GLY A 739 34.51 23.02 -17.99
C GLY A 739 33.00 22.91 -17.84
N HIS A 740 32.41 23.41 -16.76
CA HIS A 740 30.97 23.39 -16.55
C HIS A 740 30.23 24.25 -17.60
N SER A 741 29.05 23.80 -18.02
CA SER A 741 28.25 24.51 -19.04
C SER A 741 27.19 25.45 -18.45
N ASP A 742 26.99 25.40 -17.13
CA ASP A 742 26.10 26.26 -16.37
C ASP A 742 26.72 26.63 -15.01
N ARG A 743 26.08 27.52 -14.24
CA ARG A 743 26.58 28.04 -12.97
C ARG A 743 26.89 26.94 -11.96
N ILE A 744 27.86 27.22 -11.09
CA ILE A 744 28.18 26.37 -9.93
C ILE A 744 27.05 26.50 -8.91
N SER A 745 26.67 25.39 -8.30
CA SER A 745 25.60 25.35 -7.31
C SER A 745 26.00 26.03 -6.00
N GLU A 746 24.98 26.50 -5.29
CA GLU A 746 25.13 27.34 -4.10
C GLU A 746 25.50 26.53 -2.86
N VAL A 747 26.14 27.18 -1.88
CA VAL A 747 26.39 26.64 -0.52
C VAL A 747 27.27 25.38 -0.53
N THR A 748 26.68 24.18 -0.66
CA THR A 748 27.41 22.91 -0.66
C THR A 748 27.81 22.44 -2.07
N GLY A 749 27.81 23.35 -3.04
CA GLY A 749 28.22 23.07 -4.42
C GLY A 749 29.71 22.86 -4.64
N LEU A 750 30.56 23.15 -3.64
CA LEU A 750 32.01 22.94 -3.69
C LEU A 750 32.51 22.22 -2.43
N ALA A 751 33.39 21.25 -2.59
CA ALA A 751 34.02 20.55 -1.46
C ALA A 751 35.45 20.13 -1.80
N PHE A 752 36.40 20.37 -0.90
CA PHE A 752 37.74 19.76 -0.98
C PHE A 752 37.71 18.35 -0.40
N SER A 753 38.52 17.44 -0.95
CA SER A 753 38.76 16.17 -0.28
C SER A 753 39.51 16.40 1.05
N PRO A 754 39.23 15.61 2.10
CA PRO A 754 39.95 15.69 3.37
C PRO A 754 41.48 15.58 3.25
N ASP A 755 41.98 14.85 2.24
CA ASP A 755 43.42 14.74 1.97
C ASP A 755 44.02 15.95 1.22
N GLY A 756 43.18 16.92 0.81
CA GLY A 756 43.56 18.17 0.17
C GLY A 756 44.03 18.04 -1.29
N LYS A 757 43.87 16.89 -1.92
CA LYS A 757 44.34 16.66 -3.31
C LYS A 757 43.29 16.92 -4.38
N LEU A 758 42.02 16.74 -4.03
CA LEU A 758 40.90 16.81 -4.95
C LEU A 758 39.94 17.94 -4.58
N LEU A 759 39.21 18.42 -5.58
CA LEU A 759 38.08 19.31 -5.41
C LEU A 759 36.89 18.72 -6.17
N ALA A 760 35.72 18.68 -5.55
CA ALA A 760 34.46 18.36 -6.21
C ALA A 760 33.65 19.64 -6.46
N SER A 761 32.98 19.72 -7.59
CA SER A 761 32.05 20.79 -7.93
C SER A 761 30.73 20.25 -8.46
N ALA A 762 29.63 20.80 -7.98
CA ALA A 762 28.26 20.55 -8.43
C ALA A 762 27.76 21.74 -9.26
N SER A 763 27.01 21.47 -10.32
CA SER A 763 26.52 22.51 -11.22
C SER A 763 25.06 22.30 -11.64
N HIS A 764 24.46 23.42 -12.04
CA HIS A 764 23.17 23.46 -12.72
C HIS A 764 23.15 22.76 -14.08
N ASP A 765 24.32 22.41 -14.64
CA ASP A 765 24.42 21.62 -15.87
C ASP A 765 24.03 20.14 -15.71
N GLY A 766 23.66 19.72 -14.50
CA GLY A 766 23.27 18.35 -14.18
C GLY A 766 24.45 17.42 -13.91
N THR A 767 25.67 17.96 -13.81
CA THR A 767 26.88 17.18 -13.54
C THR A 767 27.55 17.56 -12.22
N ALA A 768 28.16 16.57 -11.57
CA ALA A 768 29.21 16.81 -10.60
C ALA A 768 30.57 16.45 -11.22
N ARG A 769 31.60 17.25 -10.95
CA ARG A 769 32.96 17.06 -11.49
C ARG A 769 33.98 16.95 -10.38
N LEU A 770 35.02 16.17 -10.65
CA LEU A 770 36.15 15.96 -9.77
C LEU A 770 37.43 16.48 -10.41
N TRP A 771 38.15 17.33 -9.70
CA TRP A 771 39.34 18.02 -10.18
C TRP A 771 40.55 17.61 -9.38
N ASP A 772 41.65 17.33 -10.07
CA ASP A 772 42.96 17.15 -9.44
C ASP A 772 43.65 18.51 -9.29
N LEU A 773 44.01 18.90 -8.06
CA LEU A 773 44.57 20.22 -7.77
C LEU A 773 46.04 20.38 -8.20
N ALA A 774 46.77 19.27 -8.31
CA ALA A 774 48.15 19.27 -8.76
C ALA A 774 48.23 19.63 -10.26
N SER A 775 47.44 18.95 -11.09
CA SER A 775 47.40 19.15 -12.55
C SER A 775 46.39 20.20 -13.02
N ALA A 776 45.43 20.59 -12.17
CA ALA A 776 44.30 21.46 -12.49
C ALA A 776 43.44 20.93 -13.65
N ARG A 777 43.23 19.61 -13.70
CA ARG A 777 42.42 18.95 -14.73
C ARG A 777 41.23 18.23 -14.12
N GLU A 778 40.14 18.17 -14.88
CA GLU A 778 39.01 17.28 -14.62
C GLU A 778 39.49 15.83 -14.74
N ILE A 779 39.31 15.05 -13.68
CA ILE A 779 39.67 13.62 -13.65
C ILE A 779 38.44 12.72 -13.73
N ALA A 780 37.27 13.19 -13.30
CA ALA A 780 36.01 12.45 -13.41
C ALA A 780 34.81 13.39 -13.56
N ARG A 781 33.78 12.88 -14.23
CA ARG A 781 32.47 13.52 -14.41
C ARG A 781 31.37 12.54 -14.06
N PHE A 782 30.43 12.98 -13.23
CA PHE A 782 29.33 12.17 -12.72
C PHE A 782 28.02 12.67 -13.32
N GLU A 783 27.47 11.90 -14.28
CA GLU A 783 26.27 12.23 -15.06
C GLU A 783 25.13 11.23 -14.76
N ALA A 784 24.58 11.26 -13.54
CA ALA A 784 23.44 10.39 -13.18
C ALA A 784 22.20 11.14 -12.68
N HIS A 785 22.31 12.42 -12.36
CA HIS A 785 21.15 13.23 -12.00
C HIS A 785 20.38 13.65 -13.25
N ARG A 786 19.05 13.68 -13.14
CA ARG A 786 18.14 14.07 -14.23
C ARG A 786 17.87 15.58 -14.29
N ALA A 787 18.43 16.32 -13.34
CA ALA A 787 18.29 17.76 -13.16
C ALA A 787 19.57 18.32 -12.52
N ALA A 788 19.57 19.62 -12.18
CA ALA A 788 20.72 20.29 -11.55
C ALA A 788 21.24 19.54 -10.32
N VAL A 789 22.57 19.41 -10.21
CA VAL A 789 23.22 18.88 -9.01
C VAL A 789 23.49 20.04 -8.09
N LYS A 790 22.91 20.03 -6.90
CA LYS A 790 22.91 21.14 -5.94
C LYS A 790 24.00 21.03 -4.88
N SER A 791 24.41 19.82 -4.53
CA SER A 791 25.28 19.57 -3.39
C SER A 791 26.29 18.45 -3.67
N VAL A 792 27.48 18.58 -3.08
CA VAL A 792 28.55 17.57 -3.08
C VAL A 792 29.17 17.45 -1.70
N ALA A 793 29.53 16.24 -1.29
CA ALA A 793 30.26 16.00 -0.04
C ALA A 793 31.21 14.80 -0.17
N PHE A 794 32.38 14.87 0.46
CA PHE A 794 33.32 13.76 0.58
C PHE A 794 33.15 13.01 1.90
N SER A 795 33.40 11.70 1.89
CA SER A 795 33.65 10.96 3.13
C SER A 795 35.01 11.34 3.74
N ASP A 796 35.14 11.19 5.06
CA ASP A 796 36.37 11.52 5.80
C ASP A 796 37.62 10.78 5.29
N ASP A 797 37.44 9.57 4.76
CA ASP A 797 38.51 8.76 4.18
C ASP A 797 38.82 9.09 2.70
N SER A 798 38.14 10.08 2.13
CA SER A 798 38.26 10.52 0.72
C SER A 798 37.97 9.44 -0.32
N ARG A 799 37.28 8.34 0.05
CA ARG A 799 36.95 7.24 -0.88
C ARG A 799 35.59 7.39 -1.54
N LEU A 800 34.64 8.01 -0.83
CA LEU A 800 33.27 8.18 -1.30
C LEU A 800 32.98 9.66 -1.59
N LEU A 801 32.14 9.87 -2.60
CA LEU A 801 31.55 11.16 -2.92
C LEU A 801 30.03 11.00 -2.92
N ALA A 802 29.31 11.91 -2.28
CA ALA A 802 27.86 12.02 -2.38
C ALA A 802 27.46 13.22 -3.23
N THR A 803 26.45 13.07 -4.08
CA THR A 803 25.87 14.14 -4.90
C THR A 803 24.38 14.22 -4.67
N GLY A 804 23.83 15.43 -4.52
CA GLY A 804 22.41 15.66 -4.28
C GLY A 804 21.84 16.62 -5.33
N GLY A 805 20.64 16.33 -5.84
CA GLY A 805 20.08 17.06 -6.98
C GLY A 805 18.63 17.50 -6.84
N ASP A 806 18.18 18.28 -7.82
CA ASP A 806 16.79 18.73 -7.95
C ASP A 806 15.82 17.60 -8.31
N ASP A 807 16.35 16.47 -8.79
CA ASP A 807 15.61 15.24 -9.05
C ASP A 807 15.26 14.46 -7.78
N LYS A 808 15.48 15.07 -6.60
CA LYS A 808 15.15 14.54 -5.25
C LYS A 808 15.97 13.30 -4.86
N ARG A 809 17.06 13.05 -5.59
CA ARG A 809 17.94 11.91 -5.38
C ARG A 809 19.22 12.35 -4.73
N VAL A 810 19.77 11.46 -3.91
CA VAL A 810 21.16 11.52 -3.48
C VAL A 810 21.86 10.29 -4.06
N ILE A 811 23.04 10.47 -4.65
CA ILE A 811 23.80 9.38 -5.26
C ILE A 811 25.14 9.27 -4.56
N LEU A 812 25.49 8.04 -4.15
CA LEU A 812 26.79 7.70 -3.59
C LEU A 812 27.70 7.13 -4.66
N TRP A 813 28.93 7.62 -4.72
CA TRP A 813 29.92 7.27 -5.71
C TRP A 813 31.18 6.73 -5.05
N ASP A 814 31.75 5.68 -5.65
CA ASP A 814 33.12 5.27 -5.39
C ASP A 814 34.06 6.11 -6.26
N ILE A 815 34.97 6.85 -5.64
CA ILE A 815 35.86 7.77 -6.36
C ILE A 815 36.90 7.02 -7.19
N GLU A 816 37.42 5.90 -6.68
CA GLU A 816 38.47 5.12 -7.34
C GLU A 816 37.90 4.38 -8.56
N ARG A 817 36.75 3.72 -8.38
CA ARG A 817 36.06 2.96 -9.43
C ARG A 817 35.25 3.85 -10.38
N ARG A 818 34.88 5.05 -9.94
CA ARG A 818 34.04 6.02 -10.69
C ARG A 818 32.66 5.46 -11.02
N THR A 819 32.10 4.66 -10.13
CA THR A 819 30.80 4.01 -10.30
C THR A 819 29.82 4.49 -9.24
N ALA A 820 28.56 4.68 -9.62
CA ALA A 820 27.48 4.88 -8.66
C ALA A 820 27.30 3.59 -7.84
N LEU A 821 27.47 3.69 -6.53
CA LEU A 821 27.24 2.60 -5.59
C LEU A 821 25.76 2.48 -5.24
N ARG A 822 25.09 3.62 -5.02
CA ARG A 822 23.72 3.66 -4.53
C ARG A 822 23.01 4.96 -4.88
N VAL A 823 21.69 4.87 -5.06
CA VAL A 823 20.79 6.01 -5.11
C VAL A 823 19.91 5.97 -3.87
N PHE A 824 19.93 7.01 -3.05
CA PHE A 824 18.99 7.20 -1.96
C PHE A 824 17.81 8.04 -2.45
N SER A 825 16.63 7.58 -2.09
CA SER A 825 15.35 8.24 -2.36
C SER A 825 14.58 8.41 -1.06
N GLY A 826 13.68 9.39 -1.05
CA GLY A 826 12.79 9.63 0.08
C GLY A 826 12.39 11.08 0.21
N HIS A 827 13.31 12.01 -0.08
CA HIS A 827 12.98 13.44 -0.04
C HIS A 827 11.85 13.79 -1.01
N GLY A 828 10.92 14.61 -0.52
CA GLY A 828 9.78 15.09 -1.29
C GLY A 828 10.14 16.19 -2.31
N ASN A 829 11.34 16.77 -2.17
CA ASN A 829 11.78 17.96 -2.90
C ASN A 829 13.33 18.02 -3.06
N MET A 830 13.85 19.10 -3.66
CA MET A 830 15.27 19.34 -3.97
C MET A 830 16.20 19.17 -2.75
N ILE A 831 17.43 18.70 -2.98
CA ILE A 831 18.46 18.48 -1.94
C ILE A 831 19.50 19.59 -1.96
N TYR A 832 19.63 20.38 -0.90
CA TYR A 832 20.55 21.53 -0.86
C TYR A 832 21.78 21.33 0.02
N GLY A 833 21.72 20.45 1.02
CA GLY A 833 22.85 20.17 1.91
C GLY A 833 23.18 18.69 1.95
N LEU A 834 24.47 18.36 1.98
CA LEU A 834 24.99 17.00 2.18
C LEU A 834 26.14 17.00 3.18
N ALA A 835 26.20 15.99 4.03
CA ALA A 835 27.33 15.76 4.93
C ALA A 835 27.48 14.27 5.27
N PHE A 836 28.72 13.83 5.50
CA PHE A 836 29.01 12.52 6.06
C PHE A 836 29.23 12.62 7.57
N ALA A 837 28.71 11.66 8.32
CA ALA A 837 28.94 11.53 9.75
C ALA A 837 29.56 10.17 10.07
N LYS A 838 30.44 10.11 11.07
CA LYS A 838 30.89 8.84 11.63
C LYS A 838 29.82 8.25 12.54
N ARG A 839 29.71 6.92 12.50
CA ARG A 839 28.95 6.16 13.49
C ARG A 839 29.73 6.10 14.80
N SER A 840 29.10 6.53 15.89
CA SER A 840 29.71 6.53 17.23
C SER A 840 29.63 5.17 17.92
N ASP A 841 28.77 4.27 17.42
CA ASP A 841 28.48 2.95 17.96
C ASP A 841 29.48 1.86 17.52
N GLU A 842 30.23 2.06 16.43
CA GLU A 842 31.19 1.07 15.92
C GLU A 842 32.36 1.75 15.18
N ALA A 843 33.60 1.45 15.61
CA ALA A 843 34.81 2.13 15.11
C ALA A 843 35.11 1.91 13.62
N ASN A 844 34.56 0.84 13.02
CA ASN A 844 34.76 0.48 11.61
C ASN A 844 33.45 0.47 10.79
N ALA A 845 32.35 1.00 11.34
CA ALA A 845 31.10 1.02 10.60
C ALA A 845 31.17 2.00 9.42
N ALA A 846 30.37 1.71 8.40
CA ALA A 846 30.16 2.62 7.29
C ALA A 846 29.61 3.96 7.79
N PRO A 847 30.01 5.08 7.17
CA PRO A 847 29.57 6.39 7.60
C PRO A 847 28.07 6.56 7.35
N LEU A 848 27.44 7.44 8.12
CA LEU A 848 26.10 7.92 7.83
C LEU A 848 26.19 9.02 6.77
N LEU A 849 25.21 9.06 5.87
CA LEU A 849 25.02 10.16 4.94
C LEU A 849 23.82 10.97 5.40
N ILE A 850 23.97 12.28 5.46
CA ILE A 850 22.93 13.22 5.88
C ILE A 850 22.61 14.15 4.73
N ALA A 851 21.33 14.32 4.42
CA ALA A 851 20.88 15.32 3.44
C ALA A 851 19.79 16.22 4.01
N GLY A 852 19.85 17.49 3.64
CA GLY A 852 18.83 18.49 3.92
C GLY A 852 18.06 18.83 2.67
N GLY A 853 16.74 18.77 2.77
CA GLY A 853 15.85 19.00 1.66
C GLY A 853 15.05 20.30 1.77
N PHE A 854 14.54 20.74 0.62
CA PHE A 854 13.51 21.77 0.54
C PHE A 854 12.17 21.30 1.13
N ASP A 855 12.02 20.00 1.39
CA ASP A 855 10.88 19.41 2.10
C ASP A 855 10.87 19.66 3.62
N ARG A 856 11.82 20.48 4.11
CA ARG A 856 11.97 20.91 5.53
C ARG A 856 12.51 19.83 6.45
N SER A 857 13.02 18.74 5.89
CA SER A 857 13.53 17.60 6.63
C SER A 857 15.02 17.39 6.42
N LEU A 858 15.65 16.77 7.42
CA LEU A 858 17.00 16.22 7.32
C LEU A 858 16.91 14.70 7.41
N ARG A 859 17.37 14.00 6.38
CA ARG A 859 17.38 12.53 6.35
C ARG A 859 18.77 12.00 6.63
N VAL A 860 18.84 10.94 7.43
CA VAL A 860 20.07 10.24 7.78
C VAL A 860 19.97 8.80 7.27
N TRP A 861 20.86 8.43 6.35
CA TRP A 861 20.96 7.08 5.82
C TRP A 861 22.25 6.40 6.28
N ASP A 862 22.16 5.09 6.44
CA ASP A 862 23.33 4.23 6.49
C ASP A 862 23.83 3.99 5.04
N THR A 863 25.10 4.29 4.78
CA THR A 863 25.64 4.29 3.40
C THR A 863 25.76 2.89 2.80
N ASP A 864 26.01 1.90 3.64
CA ASP A 864 26.09 0.49 3.25
C ASP A 864 24.73 -0.04 2.80
N SER A 865 23.70 0.16 3.62
CA SER A 865 22.37 -0.43 3.40
C SER A 865 21.45 0.42 2.53
N GLY A 866 21.55 1.74 2.58
CA GLY A 866 20.56 2.61 1.95
C GLY A 866 19.35 2.92 2.80
N VAL A 867 19.25 2.34 3.99
CA VAL A 867 18.07 2.51 4.86
C VAL A 867 18.13 3.85 5.58
N THR A 868 16.99 4.53 5.62
CA THR A 868 16.79 5.71 6.46
C THR A 868 16.81 5.28 7.92
N VAL A 869 17.86 5.68 8.64
CA VAL A 869 18.02 5.36 10.06
C VAL A 869 17.33 6.41 10.93
N ARG A 870 17.27 7.66 10.46
CA ARG A 870 16.65 8.76 11.20
C ARG A 870 16.17 9.88 10.29
N LEU A 871 15.12 10.56 10.73
CA LEU A 871 14.59 11.79 10.16
C LEU A 871 14.59 12.89 11.22
N LEU A 872 15.34 13.96 10.98
CA LEU A 872 15.42 15.10 11.88
C LEU A 872 14.43 16.16 11.38
N GLN A 873 13.45 16.48 12.22
CA GLN A 873 12.32 17.34 11.86
C GLN A 873 12.19 18.50 12.82
N GLY A 874 11.80 19.65 12.28
CA GLY A 874 11.41 20.80 13.09
C GLY A 874 11.54 22.13 12.36
N HIS A 875 12.37 22.23 11.32
CA HIS A 875 12.40 23.42 10.48
C HIS A 875 11.04 23.65 9.84
N THR A 876 10.66 24.93 9.71
CA THR A 876 9.35 25.30 9.13
C THR A 876 9.46 25.68 7.66
N ALA A 877 10.68 25.83 7.13
CA ALA A 877 10.99 26.08 5.73
C ALA A 877 12.20 25.25 5.26
N ALA A 878 12.62 25.43 4.01
CA ALA A 878 13.68 24.67 3.38
C ALA A 878 14.99 24.65 4.19
N VAL A 879 15.69 23.52 4.20
CA VAL A 879 17.04 23.41 4.77
C VAL A 879 18.04 23.66 3.65
N ASN A 880 18.80 24.75 3.74
CA ASN A 880 19.68 25.22 2.67
C ASN A 880 21.13 24.78 2.86
N GLY A 881 21.56 24.67 4.12
CA GLY A 881 22.96 24.43 4.46
C GLY A 881 23.11 23.51 5.66
N ILE A 882 24.18 22.71 5.66
CA ILE A 882 24.48 21.71 6.69
C ILE A 882 25.98 21.68 6.95
N GLU A 883 26.37 21.62 8.22
CA GLU A 883 27.73 21.27 8.64
C GLU A 883 27.70 20.25 9.78
N ILE A 884 28.68 19.35 9.81
CA ILE A 884 28.94 18.46 10.95
C ILE A 884 30.28 18.82 11.57
N ARG A 885 30.27 18.98 12.90
CA ARG A 885 31.48 19.24 13.70
C ARG A 885 31.38 18.50 15.02
N ASP A 886 32.43 17.78 15.40
CA ASP A 886 32.52 17.03 16.67
C ASP A 886 31.30 16.14 16.96
N GLY A 887 30.79 15.47 15.92
CA GLY A 887 29.62 14.57 16.02
C GLY A 887 28.27 15.28 16.16
N ARG A 888 28.24 16.62 16.10
CA ARG A 888 27.02 17.45 16.13
C ARG A 888 26.72 17.97 14.75
N LEU A 889 25.45 17.91 14.37
CA LEU A 889 24.95 18.42 13.09
C LEU A 889 24.37 19.82 13.30
N TYR A 890 24.69 20.74 12.40
CA TYR A 890 24.11 22.08 12.34
C TYR A 890 23.42 22.26 11.00
N SER A 891 22.21 22.81 11.00
CA SER A 891 21.46 23.09 9.78
C SER A 891 20.97 24.52 9.76
N ALA A 892 21.13 25.18 8.60
CA ALA A 892 20.57 26.50 8.32
C ALA A 892 19.32 26.37 7.45
N SER A 893 18.31 27.17 7.75
CA SER A 893 17.04 27.14 7.04
C SER A 893 16.55 28.52 6.62
N SER A 894 15.73 28.52 5.56
CA SER A 894 14.95 29.67 5.15
C SER A 894 13.96 30.16 6.22
N ASP A 895 13.73 29.40 7.31
CA ASP A 895 12.93 29.84 8.45
C ASP A 895 13.66 30.87 9.34
N GLY A 896 14.94 31.13 9.06
CA GLY A 896 15.74 32.13 9.77
C GLY A 896 16.42 31.59 11.02
N THR A 897 16.36 30.27 11.24
CA THR A 897 16.99 29.61 12.37
C THR A 897 18.15 28.73 11.92
N VAL A 898 19.17 28.67 12.78
CA VAL A 898 20.11 27.55 12.76
C VAL A 898 19.65 26.56 13.82
N ARG A 899 19.80 25.26 13.57
CA ARG A 899 19.49 24.22 14.54
C ARG A 899 20.64 23.26 14.70
N ARG A 900 20.92 22.90 15.96
CA ARG A 900 21.88 21.85 16.31
C ARG A 900 21.11 20.57 16.61
N TRP A 901 21.58 19.45 16.07
CA TRP A 901 20.98 18.13 16.22
C TRP A 901 21.99 17.17 16.82
N ASP A 902 21.47 16.23 17.60
CA ASP A 902 22.23 15.08 18.06
C ASP A 902 22.10 13.94 17.05
N LEU A 903 23.24 13.43 16.61
CA LEU A 903 23.34 12.31 15.67
C LEU A 903 23.37 10.95 16.39
N SER A 904 23.30 10.91 17.72
CA SER A 904 23.11 9.67 18.47
C SER A 904 21.88 8.92 17.95
N LEU A 905 21.94 7.59 17.97
CA LEU A 905 20.84 6.72 17.55
C LEU A 905 20.24 6.01 18.77
N PRO A 906 19.55 6.74 19.67
CA PRO A 906 19.02 6.15 20.90
C PRO A 906 18.02 5.04 20.53
N GLY A 907 18.21 3.86 21.13
CA GLY A 907 17.36 2.71 20.91
C GLY A 907 17.52 2.02 19.56
N GLN A 908 18.52 2.35 18.74
CA GLN A 908 18.91 1.55 17.58
C GLN A 908 20.37 1.13 17.72
N ARG A 909 20.65 -0.16 17.57
CA ARG A 909 22.02 -0.69 17.55
C ARG A 909 22.16 -1.70 16.45
N LEU A 910 23.31 -1.65 15.76
CA LEU A 910 23.67 -2.62 14.75
C LEU A 910 25.00 -3.24 15.18
N LEU A 911 24.94 -4.48 15.65
CA LEU A 911 26.10 -5.18 16.16
C LEU A 911 26.70 -6.06 15.06
N ALA A 912 27.97 -5.85 14.71
CA ALA A 912 28.72 -6.82 13.91
C ALA A 912 28.98 -8.08 14.74
N VAL A 913 28.46 -9.20 14.26
CA VAL A 913 28.64 -10.52 14.84
C VAL A 913 29.52 -11.34 13.88
N GLY A 914 30.60 -11.94 14.36
CA GLY A 914 31.71 -12.48 13.55
C GLY A 914 31.41 -13.71 12.67
N GLY A 915 30.18 -13.86 12.18
CA GLY A 915 29.68 -14.93 11.33
C GLY A 915 28.24 -14.63 10.93
N GLU A 916 27.63 -15.41 10.03
CA GLU A 916 26.26 -15.16 9.56
C GLU A 916 25.21 -15.61 10.60
N PRO A 917 24.48 -14.70 11.27
CA PRO A 917 23.49 -15.07 12.25
C PRO A 917 22.23 -15.61 11.56
N ALA A 918 21.74 -16.74 12.04
CA ALA A 918 20.56 -17.41 11.52
C ALA A 918 19.35 -17.27 12.46
N SER A 919 19.58 -17.11 13.77
CA SER A 919 18.52 -17.02 14.76
C SER A 919 18.88 -16.13 15.93
N ALA A 920 17.86 -15.57 16.57
CA ALA A 920 18.01 -14.77 17.78
C ALA A 920 16.90 -15.09 18.78
N ALA A 921 17.25 -15.11 20.07
CA ALA A 921 16.28 -15.23 21.15
C ALA A 921 16.65 -14.30 22.32
N ILE A 922 15.66 -13.60 22.87
CA ILE A 922 15.82 -12.71 24.02
C ILE A 922 15.31 -13.45 25.26
N SER A 923 16.07 -13.38 26.36
CA SER A 923 15.68 -14.02 27.62
C SER A 923 14.39 -13.43 28.20
N PRO A 924 13.61 -14.20 28.99
CA PRO A 924 12.34 -13.73 29.56
C PRO A 924 12.46 -12.50 30.47
N ASP A 925 13.62 -12.29 31.09
CA ASP A 925 13.93 -11.13 31.92
C ASP A 925 14.45 -9.92 31.11
N GLY A 926 14.67 -10.07 29.80
CA GLY A 926 15.14 -9.02 28.90
C GLY A 926 16.60 -8.62 29.11
N ARG A 927 17.42 -9.46 29.76
CA ARG A 927 18.83 -9.15 30.10
C ARG A 927 19.85 -9.79 29.18
N LEU A 928 19.47 -10.80 28.40
CA LEU A 928 20.36 -11.57 27.55
C LEU A 928 19.76 -11.72 26.15
N VAL A 929 20.63 -11.79 25.15
CA VAL A 929 20.28 -12.20 23.79
C VAL A 929 21.22 -13.33 23.34
N ALA A 930 20.63 -14.46 22.97
CA ALA A 930 21.32 -15.59 22.37
C ALA A 930 21.23 -15.48 20.84
N VAL A 931 22.33 -15.73 20.16
CA VAL A 931 22.45 -15.66 18.69
C VAL A 931 23.01 -16.97 18.18
N GLY A 932 22.28 -17.62 17.28
CA GLY A 932 22.70 -18.82 16.58
C GLY A 932 23.19 -18.48 15.18
N PHE A 933 24.20 -19.19 14.69
CA PHE A 933 24.86 -18.90 13.43
C PHE A 933 24.70 -20.03 12.41
N ALA A 934 24.79 -19.67 11.13
CA ALA A 934 24.74 -20.61 10.01
C ALA A 934 25.87 -21.66 10.04
N ALA A 935 26.98 -21.34 10.70
CA ALA A 935 28.09 -22.26 10.92
C ALA A 935 27.90 -23.22 12.12
N GLY A 936 26.79 -23.10 12.84
CA GLY A 936 26.49 -23.89 14.04
C GLY A 936 27.06 -23.33 15.35
N ASP A 937 27.63 -22.13 15.34
CA ASP A 937 28.11 -21.44 16.54
C ASP A 937 26.92 -20.88 17.35
N LEU A 938 27.14 -20.71 18.67
CA LEU A 938 26.16 -20.12 19.59
C LEU A 938 26.84 -19.06 20.45
N HIS A 939 26.37 -17.81 20.36
CA HIS A 939 26.87 -16.70 21.17
C HIS A 939 25.79 -16.22 22.14
N LEU A 940 26.22 -15.73 23.30
CA LEU A 940 25.36 -15.10 24.30
C LEU A 940 25.89 -13.71 24.63
N TYR A 941 25.04 -12.69 24.49
CA TYR A 941 25.37 -11.29 24.76
C TYR A 941 24.51 -10.73 25.90
N SER A 942 25.03 -9.73 26.60
CA SER A 942 24.27 -8.95 27.60
C SER A 942 23.40 -7.88 26.95
N LEU A 943 22.27 -7.53 27.59
CA LEU A 943 21.47 -6.35 27.29
C LEU A 943 21.47 -5.42 28.52
N PRO A 944 21.56 -4.09 28.35
CA PRO A 944 21.63 -3.35 27.07
C PRO A 944 23.06 -3.17 26.52
N ASP A 945 24.08 -3.61 27.24
CA ASP A 945 25.48 -3.25 26.93
C ASP A 945 26.04 -3.96 25.69
N LEU A 946 25.45 -5.06 25.27
CA LEU A 946 25.88 -5.89 24.11
C LEU A 946 27.30 -6.44 24.24
N SER A 947 27.76 -6.63 25.47
CA SER A 947 29.02 -7.34 25.71
C SER A 947 28.82 -8.84 25.45
N LEU A 948 29.76 -9.45 24.73
CA LEU A 948 29.79 -10.90 24.52
C LEU A 948 30.14 -11.58 25.86
N LEU A 949 29.24 -12.41 26.37
CA LEU A 949 29.40 -13.13 27.64
C LEU A 949 29.96 -14.54 27.44
N HIS A 950 29.47 -15.25 26.42
CA HIS A 950 29.90 -16.62 26.10
C HIS A 950 29.87 -16.84 24.59
N MET A 951 30.85 -17.61 24.09
CA MET A 951 30.91 -18.09 22.72
C MET A 951 31.14 -19.60 22.76
N GLU A 952 30.21 -20.36 22.20
CA GLU A 952 30.34 -21.80 22.02
C GLU A 952 30.52 -22.09 20.52
N ALA A 953 31.76 -22.36 20.13
CA ALA A 953 32.08 -22.71 18.75
C ALA A 953 31.61 -24.12 18.42
N LYS A 954 30.99 -24.32 17.25
CA LYS A 954 30.41 -25.60 16.81
C LYS A 954 29.46 -26.21 17.84
N ALA A 955 28.62 -25.38 18.46
CA ALA A 955 27.54 -25.84 19.30
C ALA A 955 26.67 -26.87 18.56
N HIS A 956 26.49 -26.70 17.25
CA HIS A 956 25.94 -27.67 16.31
C HIS A 956 26.90 -27.92 15.14
N GLY A 957 26.74 -29.06 14.47
CA GLY A 957 27.58 -29.42 13.31
C GLY A 957 27.18 -28.74 12.00
N GLU A 958 25.97 -28.19 11.96
CA GLU A 958 25.37 -27.46 10.84
C GLU A 958 24.60 -26.24 11.36
N ASP A 959 23.83 -25.58 10.48
CA ASP A 959 23.09 -24.35 10.73
C ASP A 959 22.23 -24.40 12.02
N LEU A 960 22.38 -23.36 12.85
CA LEU A 960 21.62 -23.17 14.08
C LEU A 960 20.51 -22.13 13.87
N GLN A 961 19.38 -22.61 13.33
CA GLN A 961 18.26 -21.74 12.96
C GLN A 961 17.25 -21.46 14.07
N ARG A 962 17.30 -22.13 15.22
CA ARG A 962 16.30 -21.92 16.29
C ARG A 962 16.85 -21.98 17.69
N LEU A 963 16.38 -21.02 18.48
CA LEU A 963 16.69 -20.85 19.89
C LEU A 963 15.41 -20.57 20.68
N ALA A 964 15.33 -21.09 21.90
CA ALA A 964 14.27 -20.76 22.84
C ALA A 964 14.79 -20.76 24.28
N PHE A 965 14.37 -19.80 25.08
CA PHE A 965 14.60 -19.82 26.53
C PHE A 965 13.43 -20.50 27.26
N SER A 966 13.72 -21.14 28.39
CA SER A 966 12.69 -21.57 29.34
C SER A 966 12.00 -20.34 29.96
N SER A 967 10.79 -20.50 30.49
CA SER A 967 10.00 -19.40 31.06
C SER A 967 10.66 -18.69 32.25
N ASP A 968 11.50 -19.41 33.00
CA ASP A 968 12.30 -18.89 34.11
C ASP A 968 13.67 -18.33 33.68
N GLY A 969 14.04 -18.47 32.41
CA GLY A 969 15.33 -18.03 31.86
C GLY A 969 16.54 -18.86 32.32
N SER A 970 16.35 -20.00 33.00
CA SER A 970 17.46 -20.83 33.51
C SER A 970 18.06 -21.75 32.45
N LEU A 971 17.29 -22.07 31.41
CA LEU A 971 17.69 -22.95 30.31
C LEU A 971 17.55 -22.24 28.95
N LEU A 972 18.44 -22.59 28.03
CA LEU A 972 18.40 -22.26 26.61
C LEU A 972 18.37 -23.57 25.81
N ALA A 973 17.41 -23.70 24.90
CA ALA A 973 17.35 -24.78 23.93
C ALA A 973 17.87 -24.30 22.57
N SER A 974 18.67 -25.13 21.91
CA SER A 974 19.13 -24.92 20.54
C SER A 974 18.79 -26.13 19.68
N GLY A 975 18.20 -25.90 18.51
CA GLY A 975 17.92 -26.94 17.52
C GLY A 975 18.73 -26.70 16.26
N GLY A 976 19.52 -27.68 15.83
CA GLY A 976 20.36 -27.56 14.65
C GLY A 976 19.84 -28.35 13.46
N PHE A 977 20.35 -27.98 12.28
CA PHE A 977 20.15 -28.75 11.05
C PHE A 977 20.87 -30.11 11.08
N ASP A 978 21.75 -30.32 12.06
CA ASP A 978 22.36 -31.61 12.39
C ASP A 978 21.37 -32.66 12.96
N GLY A 979 20.09 -32.32 13.08
CA GLY A 979 19.03 -33.21 13.60
C GLY A 979 19.11 -33.40 15.13
N ILE A 980 19.88 -32.57 15.82
CA ILE A 980 20.12 -32.66 17.26
C ILE A 980 19.57 -31.41 17.93
N ALA A 981 18.88 -31.58 19.07
CA ALA A 981 18.57 -30.49 19.97
C ALA A 981 19.47 -30.55 21.20
N ARG A 982 19.93 -29.40 21.70
CA ARG A 982 20.77 -29.30 22.91
C ARG A 982 20.10 -28.39 23.93
N LEU A 983 20.22 -28.76 25.20
CA LEU A 983 19.78 -27.94 26.33
C LEU A 983 21.01 -27.42 27.08
N TRP A 984 21.06 -26.11 27.25
CA TRP A 984 22.13 -25.38 27.91
C TRP A 984 21.59 -24.77 29.19
N ARG A 985 22.30 -24.97 30.30
CA ARG A 985 22.04 -24.27 31.55
C ARG A 985 22.81 -22.96 31.57
N ILE A 986 22.12 -21.90 31.95
CA ILE A 986 22.71 -20.57 32.05
C ILE A 986 23.28 -20.41 33.46
N VAL A 987 24.60 -20.22 33.53
CA VAL A 987 25.35 -20.12 34.78
C VAL A 987 25.39 -18.65 35.22
N PRO A 988 25.35 -18.34 36.54
CA PRO A 988 25.54 -16.97 37.01
C PRO A 988 26.78 -16.30 36.40
N GLY A 989 26.59 -15.11 35.82
CA GLY A 989 27.64 -14.42 35.03
C GLY A 989 27.51 -14.56 33.52
N GLY A 990 26.55 -15.36 33.02
CA GLY A 990 26.23 -15.45 31.59
C GLY A 990 27.00 -16.52 30.80
N GLY A 991 27.49 -17.56 31.47
CA GLY A 991 28.10 -18.73 30.81
C GLY A 991 27.06 -19.77 30.38
N LEU A 992 27.35 -20.53 29.33
CA LEU A 992 26.53 -21.67 28.91
C LEU A 992 27.19 -22.99 29.32
N GLN A 993 26.42 -23.88 29.97
CA GLN A 993 26.84 -25.23 30.29
C GLN A 993 25.91 -26.25 29.63
N LEU A 994 26.43 -27.13 28.78
CA LEU A 994 25.64 -28.19 28.16
C LEU A 994 25.06 -29.12 29.24
N SER A 995 23.72 -29.20 29.29
CA SER A 995 22.98 -30.02 30.25
C SER A 995 22.53 -31.34 29.63
N GLN A 996 21.96 -31.31 28.42
CA GLN A 996 21.46 -32.50 27.73
C GLN A 996 21.68 -32.41 26.22
N THR A 997 21.85 -33.55 25.56
CA THR A 997 21.84 -33.69 24.10
C THR A 997 20.68 -34.62 23.70
N LEU A 998 19.70 -34.07 23.01
CA LEU A 998 18.45 -34.72 22.65
C LEU A 998 18.53 -35.19 21.19
N ARG A 999 18.42 -36.50 20.99
CA ARG A 999 18.57 -37.16 19.68
C ARG A 999 17.28 -37.89 19.30
N GLY A 1000 17.07 -38.06 17.99
CA GLY A 1000 16.05 -38.96 17.45
C GLY A 1000 15.34 -38.44 16.20
N HIS A 1001 15.47 -37.15 15.88
CA HIS A 1001 15.11 -36.66 14.55
C HIS A 1001 16.06 -37.22 13.50
N THR A 1002 15.52 -37.52 12.32
CA THR A 1002 16.29 -38.05 11.18
C THR A 1002 16.64 -37.00 10.13
N ASP A 1003 16.17 -35.77 10.34
CA ASP A 1003 16.37 -34.60 9.48
C ASP A 1003 16.48 -33.33 10.37
N ALA A 1004 16.72 -32.17 9.75
CA ALA A 1004 16.92 -30.89 10.41
C ALA A 1004 15.80 -30.51 11.38
N ILE A 1005 16.16 -29.94 12.53
CA ILE A 1005 15.20 -29.39 13.50
C ILE A 1005 14.94 -27.92 13.17
N HIS A 1006 13.68 -27.58 12.93
CA HIS A 1006 13.27 -26.25 12.47
C HIS A 1006 12.44 -25.46 13.49
N ALA A 1007 12.05 -26.06 14.61
CA ALA A 1007 11.47 -25.34 15.73
C ALA A 1007 11.73 -26.05 17.07
N VAL A 1008 11.90 -25.25 18.12
CA VAL A 1008 12.04 -25.68 19.51
C VAL A 1008 11.15 -24.81 20.39
N ALA A 1009 10.46 -25.40 21.35
CA ALA A 1009 9.58 -24.69 22.27
C ALA A 1009 9.58 -25.35 23.65
N PHE A 1010 9.62 -24.56 24.72
CA PHE A 1010 9.43 -25.05 26.08
C PHE A 1010 7.95 -25.04 26.45
N SER A 1011 7.53 -25.99 27.29
CA SER A 1011 6.26 -25.90 27.99
C SER A 1011 6.26 -24.70 28.96
N PRO A 1012 5.09 -24.13 29.30
CA PRO A 1012 5.00 -22.98 30.20
C PRO A 1012 5.68 -23.21 31.57
N ASP A 1013 5.67 -24.45 32.06
CA ASP A 1013 6.32 -24.87 33.32
C ASP A 1013 7.81 -25.24 33.18
N GLY A 1014 8.36 -25.22 31.96
CA GLY A 1014 9.75 -25.55 31.65
C GLY A 1014 10.12 -27.04 31.78
N ARG A 1015 9.16 -27.93 32.04
CA ARG A 1015 9.43 -29.37 32.24
C ARG A 1015 9.56 -30.16 30.95
N LEU A 1016 8.90 -29.71 29.89
CA LEU A 1016 8.94 -30.33 28.58
C LEU A 1016 9.59 -29.41 27.55
N LEU A 1017 10.33 -30.00 26.62
CA LEU A 1017 10.79 -29.37 25.39
C LEU A 1017 10.13 -30.10 24.21
N ALA A 1018 9.38 -29.36 23.40
CA ALA A 1018 8.96 -29.82 22.09
C ALA A 1018 9.98 -29.40 21.04
N THR A 1019 10.19 -30.28 20.07
CA THR A 1019 11.08 -30.10 18.92
C THR A 1019 10.33 -30.54 17.66
N ALA A 1020 10.51 -29.84 16.55
CA ALA A 1020 9.88 -30.17 15.29
C ALA A 1020 10.93 -30.29 14.18
N GLY A 1021 10.84 -31.37 13.42
CA GLY A 1021 11.81 -31.70 12.38
C GLY A 1021 11.21 -31.71 10.97
N TYR A 1022 12.10 -31.61 9.99
CA TYR A 1022 11.78 -31.83 8.57
C TYR A 1022 11.42 -33.29 8.25
N ASP A 1023 11.68 -34.20 9.20
CA ASP A 1023 11.24 -35.60 9.16
C ASP A 1023 9.73 -35.80 9.44
N GLY A 1024 8.99 -34.70 9.64
CA GLY A 1024 7.55 -34.72 9.91
C GLY A 1024 7.16 -35.16 11.30
N ARG A 1025 8.14 -35.23 12.21
CA ARG A 1025 7.95 -35.65 13.59
C ARG A 1025 8.05 -34.47 14.54
N ILE A 1026 7.39 -34.65 15.68
CA ILE A 1026 7.48 -33.78 16.85
C ILE A 1026 8.09 -34.60 17.98
N GLY A 1027 9.26 -34.21 18.47
CA GLY A 1027 9.89 -34.80 19.64
C GLY A 1027 9.46 -34.07 20.92
N LEU A 1028 8.93 -34.80 21.90
CA LEU A 1028 8.60 -34.30 23.25
C LEU A 1028 9.60 -34.87 24.25
N PHE A 1029 10.44 -34.02 24.84
CA PHE A 1029 11.52 -34.38 25.74
C PHE A 1029 11.29 -33.82 27.15
N ASP A 1030 11.55 -34.62 28.17
CA ASP A 1030 11.66 -34.16 29.55
C ASP A 1030 12.98 -33.41 29.76
N THR A 1031 12.91 -32.18 30.27
CA THR A 1031 14.08 -31.27 30.32
C THR A 1031 15.11 -31.69 31.38
N ALA A 1032 14.70 -32.44 32.40
CA ALA A 1032 15.60 -32.90 33.47
C ALA A 1032 16.34 -34.19 33.07
N SER A 1033 15.61 -35.18 32.58
CA SER A 1033 16.12 -36.51 32.25
C SER A 1033 16.62 -36.66 30.82
N GLY A 1034 16.15 -35.80 29.90
CA GLY A 1034 16.41 -35.92 28.46
C GLY A 1034 15.62 -37.04 27.77
N ALA A 1035 14.75 -37.75 28.49
CA ALA A 1035 13.91 -38.81 27.93
C ALA A 1035 12.90 -38.21 26.94
N GLY A 1036 12.87 -38.74 25.71
CA GLY A 1036 12.03 -38.23 24.63
C GLY A 1036 11.08 -39.26 24.04
N ARG A 1037 9.92 -38.80 23.56
CA ARG A 1037 8.99 -39.56 22.73
C ARG A 1037 8.63 -38.77 21.48
N PHE A 1038 8.37 -39.46 20.37
CA PHE A 1038 8.07 -38.83 19.09
C PHE A 1038 6.61 -39.03 18.67
N ILE A 1039 6.02 -37.98 18.08
CA ILE A 1039 4.70 -37.97 17.47
C ILE A 1039 4.90 -37.77 15.96
N GLN A 1040 4.27 -38.61 15.13
CA GLN A 1040 4.25 -38.37 13.68
C GLN A 1040 3.13 -37.38 13.37
N SER A 1041 3.47 -36.17 12.94
CA SER A 1041 2.49 -35.14 12.59
C SER A 1041 1.99 -35.33 11.16
N THR A 1042 2.92 -35.30 10.22
CA THR A 1042 2.68 -35.31 8.78
C THR A 1042 3.72 -36.23 8.10
N ARG A 1043 3.58 -36.47 6.79
CA ARG A 1043 4.61 -37.13 5.96
C ARG A 1043 5.70 -36.16 5.50
N GLY A 1044 5.44 -34.87 5.44
CA GLY A 1044 6.43 -33.81 5.13
C GLY A 1044 6.79 -32.99 6.37
N GLN A 1045 7.08 -31.70 6.21
CA GLN A 1045 7.82 -30.92 7.21
C GLN A 1045 6.92 -30.26 8.27
N VAL A 1046 7.36 -30.26 9.54
CA VAL A 1046 6.76 -29.44 10.61
C VAL A 1046 7.62 -28.20 10.81
N LEU A 1047 7.07 -27.01 10.58
CA LEU A 1047 7.85 -25.77 10.51
C LEU A 1047 7.84 -24.96 11.80
N SER A 1048 6.76 -25.00 12.57
CA SER A 1048 6.66 -24.36 13.89
C SER A 1048 5.85 -25.19 14.88
N ILE A 1049 6.09 -24.95 16.16
CA ILE A 1049 5.40 -25.59 17.27
C ILE A 1049 5.17 -24.60 18.41
N ALA A 1050 4.02 -24.71 19.08
CA ALA A 1050 3.66 -23.85 20.21
C ALA A 1050 2.84 -24.64 21.25
N PHE A 1051 3.17 -24.49 22.53
CA PHE A 1051 2.35 -25.00 23.63
C PHE A 1051 1.18 -24.06 23.90
N ASP A 1052 0.07 -24.64 24.36
CA ASP A 1052 -0.99 -23.84 24.95
C ASP A 1052 -0.58 -23.32 26.35
N PRO A 1053 -1.27 -22.30 26.89
CA PRO A 1053 -0.91 -21.73 28.19
C PRO A 1053 -1.01 -22.73 29.36
N SER A 1054 -1.82 -23.79 29.25
CA SER A 1054 -1.92 -24.82 30.28
C SER A 1054 -0.78 -25.85 30.21
N GLY A 1055 -0.06 -25.92 29.08
CA GLY A 1055 0.98 -26.93 28.82
C GLY A 1055 0.43 -28.33 28.56
N THR A 1056 -0.88 -28.49 28.37
CA THR A 1056 -1.54 -29.79 28.13
C THR A 1056 -1.78 -30.07 26.66
N ARG A 1057 -1.72 -29.03 25.81
CA ARG A 1057 -1.91 -29.12 24.37
C ARG A 1057 -0.73 -28.54 23.62
N LEU A 1058 -0.52 -29.05 22.41
CA LEU A 1058 0.53 -28.60 21.50
C LEU A 1058 -0.07 -28.31 20.12
N TYR A 1059 0.35 -27.22 19.50
CA TYR A 1059 -0.01 -26.84 18.14
C TYR A 1059 1.20 -26.99 17.23
N SER A 1060 1.02 -27.60 16.06
CA SER A 1060 2.06 -27.72 15.03
C SER A 1060 1.60 -27.12 13.71
N ALA A 1061 2.49 -26.38 13.04
CA ALA A 1061 2.29 -25.86 11.70
C ALA A 1061 2.94 -26.80 10.68
N ASP A 1062 2.11 -27.44 9.86
CA ASP A 1062 2.55 -28.43 8.89
C ASP A 1062 2.61 -27.81 7.48
N ARG A 1063 3.68 -28.12 6.75
CA ARG A 1063 3.98 -27.49 5.45
C ARG A 1063 3.05 -27.96 4.32
N ASP A 1064 2.72 -29.26 4.27
CA ASP A 1064 2.17 -29.88 3.05
C ASP A 1064 0.69 -29.58 2.79
N ASP A 1065 -0.10 -29.45 3.85
CA ASP A 1065 -1.54 -29.19 3.77
C ASP A 1065 -1.93 -27.79 4.28
N GLY A 1066 -0.94 -26.97 4.64
CA GLY A 1066 -1.14 -25.62 5.18
C GLY A 1066 -1.97 -25.59 6.47
N SER A 1067 -2.02 -26.71 7.19
CA SER A 1067 -2.86 -26.88 8.37
C SER A 1067 -2.09 -26.69 9.68
N ILE A 1068 -2.82 -26.22 10.68
CA ILE A 1068 -2.38 -26.18 12.08
C ILE A 1068 -3.03 -27.35 12.79
N ARG A 1069 -2.24 -28.23 13.38
CA ARG A 1069 -2.74 -29.41 14.09
C ARG A 1069 -2.68 -29.20 15.59
N GLU A 1070 -3.77 -29.53 16.27
CA GLU A 1070 -3.87 -29.48 17.73
C GLU A 1070 -3.74 -30.89 18.31
N TRP A 1071 -2.81 -31.05 19.24
CA TRP A 1071 -2.46 -32.32 19.87
C TRP A 1071 -2.76 -32.26 21.38
N ASP A 1072 -3.41 -33.29 21.89
CA ASP A 1072 -3.44 -33.59 23.31
C ASP A 1072 -2.17 -34.37 23.67
N ILE A 1073 -1.31 -33.76 24.48
CA ILE A 1073 -0.04 -34.36 24.92
C ILE A 1073 -0.09 -34.90 26.35
N ALA A 1074 -1.18 -34.65 27.09
CA ALA A 1074 -1.41 -35.25 28.39
C ALA A 1074 -1.73 -36.75 28.26
N GLY A 1075 -2.32 -37.15 27.13
CA GLY A 1075 -2.58 -38.55 26.76
C GLY A 1075 -1.30 -39.40 26.57
N GLN A 1076 -1.44 -40.70 26.84
CA GLN A 1076 -0.46 -41.72 26.44
C GLN A 1076 -1.16 -42.81 25.60
N PRO A 1077 -0.98 -42.86 24.26
CA PRO A 1077 -0.15 -41.97 23.43
C PRO A 1077 -0.77 -40.56 23.23
N PRO A 1078 0.02 -39.54 22.85
CA PRO A 1078 -0.51 -38.25 22.42
C PRO A 1078 -1.49 -38.42 21.25
N ALA A 1079 -2.57 -37.65 21.25
CA ALA A 1079 -3.67 -37.79 20.29
C ALA A 1079 -3.90 -36.50 19.50
N LEU A 1080 -4.13 -36.62 18.19
CA LEU A 1080 -4.58 -35.51 17.35
C LEU A 1080 -6.04 -35.19 17.67
N LEU A 1081 -6.30 -33.94 18.10
CA LEU A 1081 -7.66 -33.48 18.39
C LEU A 1081 -8.36 -32.96 17.14
N ARG A 1082 -7.67 -32.11 16.37
CA ARG A 1082 -8.18 -31.54 15.10
C ARG A 1082 -7.05 -30.98 14.23
N ALA A 1083 -7.37 -30.78 12.95
CA ALA A 1083 -6.56 -30.03 11.99
C ALA A 1083 -7.35 -28.80 11.51
N ILE A 1084 -6.73 -27.63 11.58
CA ILE A 1084 -7.30 -26.33 11.24
C ILE A 1084 -6.65 -25.85 9.93
N PRO A 1085 -7.39 -25.74 8.82
CA PRO A 1085 -6.86 -25.15 7.59
C PRO A 1085 -6.53 -23.67 7.83
N ALA A 1086 -5.25 -23.28 7.71
CA ALA A 1086 -4.80 -21.96 8.15
C ALA A 1086 -4.24 -21.07 7.01
N ALA A 1087 -3.62 -21.67 5.99
CA ALA A 1087 -3.07 -20.95 4.85
C ALA A 1087 -3.69 -21.43 3.53
N ARG A 1088 -3.80 -20.52 2.54
CA ARG A 1088 -4.22 -20.86 1.16
C ARG A 1088 -3.08 -21.42 0.31
N ASP A 1089 -1.84 -21.14 0.71
CA ASP A 1089 -0.60 -21.62 0.11
C ASP A 1089 0.29 -22.25 1.19
N LEU A 1090 1.59 -21.97 1.22
CA LEU A 1090 2.52 -22.56 2.19
C LEU A 1090 2.45 -21.83 3.55
N LEU A 1091 2.01 -22.53 4.61
CA LEU A 1091 2.14 -22.08 5.99
C LEU A 1091 3.61 -22.18 6.41
N LEU A 1092 4.19 -21.11 6.95
CA LEU A 1092 5.59 -21.05 7.39
C LEU A 1092 5.73 -20.99 8.91
N TRP A 1093 4.76 -20.36 9.59
CA TRP A 1093 4.78 -20.23 11.04
C TRP A 1093 3.38 -20.06 11.61
N ALA A 1094 3.16 -20.66 12.78
CA ALA A 1094 2.00 -20.44 13.62
C ALA A 1094 2.42 -20.19 15.07
N GLU A 1095 1.85 -19.16 15.70
CA GLU A 1095 2.08 -18.81 17.10
C GLU A 1095 0.75 -18.60 17.84
N LEU A 1096 0.65 -19.07 19.08
CA LEU A 1096 -0.49 -18.79 19.97
C LEU A 1096 -0.27 -17.50 20.75
N ASN A 1097 -1.34 -16.74 20.94
CA ASN A 1097 -1.32 -15.64 21.89
C ASN A 1097 -1.23 -16.15 23.35
N GLN A 1098 -0.86 -15.26 24.28
CA GLN A 1098 -0.64 -15.64 25.68
C GLN A 1098 -1.91 -16.18 26.38
N ALA A 1099 -3.10 -15.76 25.93
CA ALA A 1099 -4.38 -16.25 26.45
C ALA A 1099 -4.77 -17.63 25.89
N GLY A 1100 -4.12 -18.10 24.82
CA GLY A 1100 -4.50 -19.30 24.08
C GLY A 1100 -5.82 -19.17 23.32
N SER A 1101 -6.29 -17.95 23.08
CA SER A 1101 -7.58 -17.68 22.43
C SER A 1101 -7.44 -17.49 20.92
N GLU A 1102 -6.29 -17.03 20.43
CA GLU A 1102 -6.04 -16.73 19.02
C GLU A 1102 -4.70 -17.32 18.55
N ILE A 1103 -4.63 -17.67 17.26
CA ILE A 1103 -3.43 -18.15 16.58
C ILE A 1103 -3.10 -17.19 15.44
N ALA A 1104 -1.86 -16.72 15.36
CA ALA A 1104 -1.35 -16.01 14.19
C ALA A 1104 -0.67 -17.01 13.25
N ALA A 1105 -1.17 -17.12 12.03
CA ALA A 1105 -0.66 -17.97 10.98
C ALA A 1105 -0.09 -17.10 9.85
N VAL A 1106 1.14 -17.40 9.41
CA VAL A 1106 1.83 -16.65 8.37
C VAL A 1106 2.50 -17.58 7.36
N GLY A 1107 2.59 -17.12 6.11
CA GLY A 1107 3.06 -17.96 5.02
C GLY A 1107 3.44 -17.21 3.74
N ARG A 1108 3.47 -17.95 2.64
CA ARG A 1108 3.78 -17.44 1.30
C ARG A 1108 2.62 -16.73 0.60
N ASP A 1109 1.46 -16.64 1.24
CA ASP A 1109 0.32 -15.87 0.73
C ASP A 1109 0.41 -14.37 1.03
N TYR A 1110 1.53 -13.92 1.61
CA TYR A 1110 1.86 -12.51 1.94
C TYR A 1110 0.87 -11.88 2.94
N THR A 1111 0.05 -12.72 3.57
CA THR A 1111 -0.93 -12.29 4.56
C THR A 1111 -0.63 -12.86 5.93
N VAL A 1112 -1.19 -12.22 6.94
CA VAL A 1112 -1.20 -12.72 8.31
C VAL A 1112 -2.63 -13.06 8.66
N ALA A 1113 -2.93 -14.33 8.88
CA ALA A 1113 -4.25 -14.80 9.29
C ALA A 1113 -4.29 -14.93 10.82
N ILE A 1114 -5.33 -14.37 11.44
CA ILE A 1114 -5.62 -14.55 12.87
C ILE A 1114 -6.81 -15.48 12.98
N LEU A 1115 -6.60 -16.64 13.59
CA LEU A 1115 -7.61 -17.67 13.76
C LEU A 1115 -8.07 -17.74 15.21
N ALA A 1116 -9.36 -17.96 15.41
CA ALA A 1116 -9.90 -18.28 16.71
C ALA A 1116 -9.49 -19.70 17.11
N THR A 1117 -8.92 -19.86 18.30
CA THR A 1117 -8.57 -21.19 18.80
C THR A 1117 -9.82 -22.01 19.14
N ALA A 1118 -10.99 -21.42 19.40
CA ALA A 1118 -12.18 -22.19 19.76
C ALA A 1118 -12.71 -23.07 18.61
N ASP A 1119 -12.82 -22.53 17.39
CA ASP A 1119 -13.45 -23.17 16.24
C ASP A 1119 -12.57 -23.24 14.99
N GLY A 1120 -11.38 -22.62 15.01
CA GLY A 1120 -10.47 -22.57 13.88
C GLY A 1120 -10.90 -21.62 12.77
N GLN A 1121 -11.90 -20.76 13.00
CA GLN A 1121 -12.33 -19.77 12.02
C GLN A 1121 -11.33 -18.62 11.90
N VAL A 1122 -11.09 -18.19 10.67
CA VAL A 1122 -10.30 -16.99 10.40
C VAL A 1122 -11.11 -15.77 10.86
N GLN A 1123 -10.63 -15.10 11.92
CA GLN A 1123 -11.24 -13.88 12.43
C GLN A 1123 -10.79 -12.65 11.65
N LYS A 1124 -9.50 -12.61 11.29
CA LYS A 1124 -8.84 -11.43 10.67
C LYS A 1124 -7.81 -11.89 9.64
N VAL A 1125 -7.66 -11.11 8.58
CA VAL A 1125 -6.57 -11.24 7.61
C VAL A 1125 -5.93 -9.88 7.47
N LEU A 1126 -4.60 -9.81 7.60
CA LEU A 1126 -3.82 -8.57 7.51
C LEU A 1126 -2.98 -8.57 6.23
N PRO A 1127 -3.45 -7.91 5.15
CA PRO A 1127 -2.77 -7.91 3.85
C PRO A 1127 -1.92 -6.66 3.67
N ARG A 1128 -0.61 -6.73 3.96
CA ARG A 1128 0.34 -5.65 3.55
C ARG A 1128 1.76 -6.09 3.27
N HIS A 1129 2.18 -7.27 3.69
CA HIS A 1129 3.52 -7.72 3.30
C HIS A 1129 3.58 -7.85 1.78
N GLU A 1130 4.67 -7.39 1.20
CA GLU A 1130 4.87 -7.44 -0.26
C GLU A 1130 5.42 -8.80 -0.69
N ASN A 1131 5.74 -9.67 0.29
CA ASN A 1131 6.39 -10.94 0.10
C ASN A 1131 6.10 -11.89 1.28
N ALA A 1132 6.71 -13.08 1.27
CA ALA A 1132 6.45 -14.14 2.24
C ALA A 1132 6.76 -13.69 3.67
N VAL A 1133 5.85 -14.04 4.59
CA VAL A 1133 5.94 -13.72 6.01
C VAL A 1133 6.44 -14.95 6.74
N PHE A 1134 7.61 -14.84 7.38
CA PHE A 1134 8.29 -16.01 7.96
C PHE A 1134 7.94 -16.27 9.41
N LYS A 1135 7.63 -15.21 10.16
CA LYS A 1135 7.37 -15.32 11.61
C LYS A 1135 6.43 -14.23 12.06
N ALA A 1136 5.56 -14.60 13.00
CA ALA A 1136 4.67 -13.69 13.71
C ALA A 1136 4.85 -13.91 15.21
N ARG A 1137 4.81 -12.84 16.00
CA ARG A 1137 4.97 -12.88 17.46
C ARG A 1137 3.99 -11.95 18.16
N PHE A 1138 3.24 -12.46 19.12
CA PHE A 1138 2.30 -11.65 19.91
C PHE A 1138 3.03 -10.88 21.03
N LEU A 1139 2.66 -9.62 21.24
CA LEU A 1139 3.06 -8.89 22.43
C LEU A 1139 2.16 -9.27 23.64
N PRO A 1140 2.65 -9.11 24.88
CA PRO A 1140 1.94 -9.54 26.10
C PRO A 1140 0.49 -9.02 26.24
N GLY A 1141 -0.36 -9.79 26.93
CA GLY A 1141 -1.73 -9.35 27.28
C GLY A 1141 -2.69 -9.20 26.10
N ASN A 1142 -2.54 -10.01 25.04
CA ASN A 1142 -3.26 -9.84 23.75
C ASN A 1142 -3.04 -8.44 23.15
N GLY A 1143 -1.79 -7.98 23.23
CA GLY A 1143 -1.33 -6.73 22.65
C GLY A 1143 -1.19 -6.78 21.12
N PRO A 1144 -0.46 -5.81 20.55
CA PRO A 1144 -0.12 -5.79 19.13
C PRO A 1144 0.56 -7.09 18.66
N LEU A 1145 0.60 -7.31 17.35
CA LEU A 1145 1.34 -8.41 16.73
C LEU A 1145 2.53 -7.85 15.96
N ALA A 1146 3.70 -8.47 16.07
CA ALA A 1146 4.85 -8.17 15.21
C ALA A 1146 5.06 -9.28 14.19
N THR A 1147 5.48 -8.93 12.98
CA THR A 1147 5.72 -9.90 11.89
C THR A 1147 6.93 -9.51 11.06
N VAL A 1148 7.72 -10.49 10.62
CA VAL A 1148 8.88 -10.28 9.73
C VAL A 1148 8.64 -10.90 8.36
N SER A 1149 9.11 -10.23 7.31
CA SER A 1149 8.93 -10.64 5.91
C SER A 1149 10.23 -10.56 5.13
N VAL A 1150 10.25 -11.27 3.99
CA VAL A 1150 11.31 -11.19 2.98
C VAL A 1150 11.52 -9.76 2.49
N ASP A 1151 10.50 -8.90 2.51
CA ASP A 1151 10.56 -7.49 2.07
C ASP A 1151 11.45 -6.58 2.95
N ALA A 1152 12.26 -7.18 3.83
CA ALA A 1152 13.13 -6.50 4.77
C ALA A 1152 12.39 -5.62 5.80
N THR A 1153 11.13 -5.94 6.10
CA THR A 1153 10.33 -5.21 7.09
C THR A 1153 9.96 -6.05 8.31
N VAL A 1154 9.93 -5.37 9.46
CA VAL A 1154 9.22 -5.83 10.65
C VAL A 1154 7.99 -4.95 10.83
N ARG A 1155 6.81 -5.49 10.59
CA ARG A 1155 5.53 -4.77 10.71
C ARG A 1155 4.90 -5.04 12.06
N PHE A 1156 4.36 -3.98 12.67
CA PHE A 1156 3.61 -4.04 13.91
C PHE A 1156 2.14 -3.75 13.62
N TRP A 1157 1.25 -4.60 14.14
CA TRP A 1157 -0.16 -4.60 13.84
C TRP A 1157 -0.99 -4.36 15.08
N ASP A 1158 -1.98 -3.51 14.96
CA ASP A 1158 -3.06 -3.39 15.92
C ASP A 1158 -4.20 -4.34 15.57
N LEU A 1159 -4.33 -5.39 16.38
CA LEU A 1159 -5.34 -6.43 16.20
C LEU A 1159 -6.77 -5.96 16.52
N GLN A 1160 -6.96 -4.82 17.20
CA GLN A 1160 -8.30 -4.31 17.49
C GLN A 1160 -8.86 -3.54 16.29
N THR A 1161 -8.01 -2.73 15.63
CA THR A 1161 -8.39 -1.94 14.45
C THR A 1161 -8.09 -2.63 13.13
N ASN A 1162 -7.48 -3.82 13.15
CA ASN A 1162 -6.98 -4.56 11.97
C ASN A 1162 -6.07 -3.70 11.08
N SER A 1163 -5.26 -2.84 11.70
CA SER A 1163 -4.44 -1.86 10.98
C SER A 1163 -2.97 -2.00 11.36
N GLU A 1164 -2.10 -1.59 10.45
CA GLU A 1164 -0.67 -1.50 10.72
C GLU A 1164 -0.39 -0.27 11.59
N LEU A 1165 0.29 -0.45 12.73
CA LEU A 1165 0.78 0.66 13.55
C LEU A 1165 1.94 1.36 12.83
N PHE A 1166 2.96 0.60 12.45
CA PHE A 1166 4.12 1.05 11.69
C PHE A 1166 4.92 -0.15 11.13
N ALA A 1167 5.86 0.14 10.23
CA ALA A 1167 6.82 -0.81 9.70
C ALA A 1167 8.26 -0.31 9.96
N LEU A 1168 9.11 -1.20 10.48
CA LEU A 1168 10.56 -0.96 10.54
C LEU A 1168 11.20 -1.52 9.27
N HIS A 1169 11.86 -0.65 8.52
CA HIS A 1169 12.71 -1.06 7.40
C HIS A 1169 14.09 -1.41 7.93
N LEU A 1170 14.51 -2.65 7.70
CA LEU A 1170 15.78 -3.16 8.20
C LEU A 1170 16.91 -2.87 7.22
N PRO A 1171 18.12 -2.54 7.71
CA PRO A 1171 19.27 -2.25 6.86
C PRO A 1171 19.64 -3.48 6.01
N THR A 1172 19.39 -3.42 4.70
CA THR A 1172 19.73 -4.48 3.74
C THR A 1172 20.60 -3.94 2.62
N ASN A 1173 21.69 -4.65 2.27
CA ASN A 1173 22.78 -4.02 1.51
C ASN A 1173 22.59 -3.92 -0.01
N GLN A 1174 21.45 -4.21 -0.64
CA GLN A 1174 21.38 -4.22 -2.11
C GLN A 1174 20.10 -3.68 -2.76
N GLY A 1175 19.19 -3.05 -2.03
CA GLY A 1175 17.89 -2.66 -2.62
C GLY A 1175 17.10 -3.86 -3.16
N LEU A 1176 17.56 -5.07 -2.81
CA LEU A 1176 16.92 -6.35 -3.04
C LEU A 1176 16.55 -6.90 -1.67
N PRO A 1177 15.35 -7.50 -1.52
CA PRO A 1177 14.96 -8.15 -0.29
C PRO A 1177 15.93 -9.29 0.04
N THR A 1178 16.82 -9.09 1.01
CA THR A 1178 17.58 -10.20 1.60
C THR A 1178 16.65 -11.00 2.50
N PRO A 1179 16.60 -12.33 2.37
CA PRO A 1179 15.65 -13.12 3.14
C PRO A 1179 15.98 -13.04 4.63
N LEU A 1180 15.02 -12.55 5.40
CA LEU A 1180 15.05 -12.50 6.86
C LEU A 1180 14.23 -13.66 7.40
N TRP A 1181 14.89 -14.58 8.10
CA TRP A 1181 14.28 -15.85 8.48
C TRP A 1181 13.70 -15.85 9.90
N ASP A 1182 14.20 -14.96 10.76
CA ASP A 1182 13.89 -14.98 12.19
C ASP A 1182 13.92 -13.57 12.80
N PHE A 1183 13.24 -13.41 13.92
CA PHE A 1183 13.39 -12.30 14.85
C PHE A 1183 12.90 -12.72 16.23
N ASP A 1184 13.33 -12.00 17.26
CA ASP A 1184 12.69 -12.07 18.58
C ASP A 1184 12.30 -10.68 19.08
N LEU A 1185 11.13 -10.61 19.69
CA LEU A 1185 10.60 -9.41 20.33
C LEU A 1185 10.11 -9.81 21.73
N ARG A 1186 10.67 -9.17 22.75
CA ARG A 1186 10.28 -9.39 24.14
C ARG A 1186 10.11 -8.07 24.87
N CYS A 1187 8.92 -7.89 25.45
CA CYS A 1187 8.63 -6.76 26.33
C CYS A 1187 8.52 -7.25 27.77
N THR A 1188 9.36 -6.70 28.65
CA THR A 1188 9.32 -6.90 30.10
C THR A 1188 8.97 -5.58 30.78
N PRO A 1189 8.66 -5.56 32.09
CA PRO A 1189 8.43 -4.32 32.82
C PRO A 1189 9.60 -3.33 32.74
N THR A 1190 10.83 -3.84 32.58
CA THR A 1190 12.05 -3.02 32.53
C THR A 1190 12.42 -2.53 31.14
N GLY A 1191 11.81 -3.06 30.07
CA GLY A 1191 12.09 -2.62 28.70
C GLY A 1191 11.56 -3.59 27.64
N CYS A 1192 11.44 -3.13 26.40
CA CYS A 1192 11.05 -3.96 25.26
C CYS A 1192 12.10 -3.94 24.16
N TRP A 1193 12.58 -5.12 23.80
CA TRP A 1193 13.67 -5.31 22.86
C TRP A 1193 13.22 -6.12 21.64
N LEU A 1194 13.64 -5.68 20.47
CA LEU A 1194 13.55 -6.40 19.21
C LEU A 1194 14.98 -6.74 18.74
N ALA A 1195 15.23 -8.01 18.45
CA ALA A 1195 16.47 -8.49 17.87
C ALA A 1195 16.20 -9.16 16.52
N VAL A 1196 16.89 -8.72 15.47
CA VAL A 1196 16.75 -9.25 14.11
C VAL A 1196 18.11 -9.65 13.54
N PRO A 1197 18.38 -10.95 13.29
CA PRO A 1197 19.56 -11.39 12.58
C PRO A 1197 19.49 -10.95 11.11
N LEU A 1198 20.57 -10.35 10.61
CA LEU A 1198 20.69 -9.90 9.23
C LEU A 1198 21.73 -10.72 8.47
N THR A 1199 21.40 -11.08 7.23
CA THR A 1199 22.35 -11.70 6.29
C THR A 1199 23.57 -10.79 6.14
N ARG A 1200 24.80 -11.34 6.24
CA ARG A 1200 26.11 -10.63 6.33
C ARG A 1200 26.65 -10.28 7.72
N GLY A 1201 26.25 -11.00 8.76
CA GLY A 1201 26.97 -10.95 10.03
C GLY A 1201 26.66 -9.71 10.87
N LYS A 1202 25.43 -9.21 10.80
CA LYS A 1202 24.97 -8.12 11.66
C LYS A 1202 23.72 -8.55 12.42
N LEU A 1203 23.59 -8.06 13.65
CA LEU A 1203 22.39 -8.18 14.47
C LEU A 1203 21.81 -6.78 14.68
N ALA A 1204 20.61 -6.54 14.17
CA ALA A 1204 19.88 -5.30 14.42
C ALA A 1204 19.10 -5.41 15.73
N LEU A 1205 19.22 -4.40 16.58
CA LEU A 1205 18.59 -4.32 17.89
C LEU A 1205 17.84 -3.00 18.03
N TYR A 1206 16.58 -3.08 18.44
CA TYR A 1206 15.75 -1.92 18.74
C TYR A 1206 15.27 -1.98 20.19
N ASP A 1207 15.43 -0.88 20.93
CA ASP A 1207 14.94 -0.69 22.29
C ASP A 1207 13.75 0.26 22.28
N PHE A 1208 12.56 -0.28 22.52
CA PHE A 1208 11.32 0.50 22.61
C PHE A 1208 11.05 1.04 24.02
N GLY A 1209 11.95 0.81 24.97
CA GLY A 1209 11.79 1.22 26.37
C GLY A 1209 10.66 0.46 27.09
N SER A 1210 10.23 0.98 28.24
CA SER A 1210 9.14 0.38 29.02
C SER A 1210 7.77 0.67 28.38
N LEU A 1211 6.99 -0.36 28.09
CA LEU A 1211 5.66 -0.24 27.49
C LEU A 1211 4.54 -0.53 28.49
N GLY A 1212 3.38 0.13 28.36
CA GLY A 1212 2.14 -0.21 29.06
C GLY A 1212 1.92 0.49 30.40
N GLY A 1213 2.86 1.35 30.81
CA GLY A 1213 2.76 2.26 31.97
C GLY A 1213 2.34 1.56 33.27
N GLN A 1214 3.29 0.96 33.99
CA GLN A 1214 3.10 0.63 35.42
C GLN A 1214 3.86 1.60 36.35
N ASP A 1215 4.85 2.34 35.84
CA ASP A 1215 5.73 3.22 36.63
C ASP A 1215 5.66 4.72 36.22
N ARG A 1216 4.56 5.19 35.64
CA ARG A 1216 4.35 6.64 35.36
C ARG A 1216 3.20 7.24 36.15
#